data_AF-A0A3Q2WVY0-F1
#
_entry.id   AF-A0A3Q2WVY0-F1
#
_cell.length_a   1.000
_cell.length_b   1.000
_cell.length_c   1.000
_cell.angle_alpha   90.00
_cell.angle_beta   90.00
_cell.angle_gamma   90.00
#
_symmetry.space_group_name_H-M   'P 1'
#
loop_
_entity.id
_entity.type
_entity.pdbx_description
1 polymer ?
#
loop_
_entity_poly.entity_id
_entity_poly.type
_entity_poly.pdbx_seq_one_letter_code
_entity_poly.pdbx_strand_id
1 'polypeptide(L)'
;MIQTCNLVPRCILQHTSPHHLLPILLLLLRTWWGSCHPQCLDYKPPFEPRQPLAFCKEYSKFGCCDVEKDEEISGRFYNIMENFDHSGYAACGKYVRSILCQECSPYAAHLYDAEDANTPMRALPGLCGDYCSDYWQQCRYTLSLLLEDLGNSQQFANLTATIEEDHRRFCEFLVLKDKEYCYPSVLTNAELNANLGLLNEDPEGCLELCLQEVANGLRNPVAMIHADDGTHRFFVAEQLGYVWVYLANGSRIDRPFLNLTKAVLTSPWAGDERGFLCIALHPRFTTVRKAYVYYSVSVKKEERIRISEFTVSAHDDNQLDHSSERTILEVVEPASNHNGGQLLFGHDGYLYIFIGDGGRAGDPFGKFGNSQNKSTLLGKVLRVDVDFNDNSAPYSIPSDNPFLGEKEARPEVYAYGVRNMWRCSIDRGDPVTTEGRGRMLCGDVGQNKYEEVDLIVKGGNYGWRAKEGFSCYDRRLCQNSSLDDVLPIFAYPHKLGKSVTGGYIYRGCQMPNLNGLYIFGDFMSGRLMSLRENVTTGEWQYNEICMGRDQTCRFPKLINSYYKYIISFAEDEAGELYFLATGVASATARGGVIYKIVDPSRRAPPGKCSIKPSPVKIKGKLIHFHPKEEYVINKKPTTTAVPTTTTTTKPTTTKKKTRIVIKKPPMPTRKKPKPPPTTAATRKTTRKTTLPTTTLALKTTTKSASTTTVKPRTVQMAATTPATTSSTGYRTTSTTADSSRIAKTPTITTPSSGRHGRPLQYPPSTTSQYFKPQLLTTPSTKLLKQPHMTLISTPYPKAPDHRMTTAWPPYFSQTPLVPSYRPQRPLINTTLLKTQEEKLWLGEKLESAGEGNQVFKRPRGRGRGQGYKKARGGWRLRVGSVRLVSAEGLPDRGRVEIFIRGQWGTVCDDLFTIKSGSVVCRQLGFSTALAVMKRAVLGEADDSVRIFLDDVECEGGERSLLECKRSRVGKHNCSHAEDVGVICG
;
A
#
# COMPACT_ATOMS: atom_id res chain seq x y z
N MET A 1 -4.34 -12.39 32.93
CA MET A 1 -5.74 -12.76 32.60
C MET A 1 -6.31 -11.63 31.77
N ILE A 2 -7.20 -11.88 30.81
CA ILE A 2 -7.65 -10.83 29.87
C ILE A 2 -9.04 -10.35 30.29
N GLN A 3 -9.15 -9.08 30.70
CA GLN A 3 -10.40 -8.45 31.08
C GLN A 3 -11.08 -7.84 29.83
N THR A 4 -11.45 -8.69 28.87
CA THR A 4 -12.23 -8.28 27.70
C THR A 4 -13.70 -8.13 28.07
N CYS A 5 -14.24 -6.91 28.01
CA CYS A 5 -15.68 -6.65 27.99
C CYS A 5 -16.31 -7.09 26.64
N ASN A 6 -16.24 -8.38 26.34
CA ASN A 6 -17.02 -9.09 25.30
C ASN A 6 -16.79 -10.61 25.41
N LEU A 7 -17.43 -11.25 26.39
CA LEU A 7 -17.54 -12.71 26.47
C LEU A 7 -18.99 -13.12 26.74
N VAL A 8 -19.67 -13.60 25.70
CA VAL A 8 -20.97 -14.30 25.84
C VAL A 8 -20.69 -15.72 26.35
N PRO A 9 -21.14 -16.10 27.56
CA PRO A 9 -20.98 -17.47 28.02
C PRO A 9 -21.98 -18.38 27.28
N ARG A 10 -21.49 -19.50 26.73
CA ARG A 10 -22.37 -20.60 26.31
C ARG A 10 -22.89 -21.33 27.55
N CYS A 11 -23.96 -20.82 28.15
CA CYS A 11 -24.71 -21.58 29.14
C CYS A 11 -25.41 -22.77 28.46
N ILE A 12 -24.87 -23.96 28.63
CA ILE A 12 -25.61 -25.20 28.40
C ILE A 12 -26.61 -25.33 29.55
N LEU A 13 -27.90 -25.15 29.26
CA LEU A 13 -28.97 -25.29 30.23
C LEU A 13 -29.95 -26.36 29.76
N GLN A 14 -30.01 -27.46 30.51
CA GLN A 14 -31.06 -28.47 30.36
C GLN A 14 -32.36 -27.95 31.00
N HIS A 15 -33.50 -28.50 30.56
CA HIS A 15 -34.85 -27.99 30.87
C HIS A 15 -35.13 -27.68 32.35
N THR A 16 -35.67 -26.50 32.63
CA THR A 16 -36.66 -26.22 33.70
C THR A 16 -37.39 -24.89 33.43
N SER A 17 -38.49 -24.63 34.14
CA SER A 17 -39.59 -23.76 33.66
C SER A 17 -39.39 -22.23 33.81
N PRO A 18 -40.11 -21.38 33.03
CA PRO A 18 -39.61 -20.04 32.67
C PRO A 18 -40.37 -18.83 33.28
N HIS A 19 -40.74 -18.83 34.58
CA HIS A 19 -41.57 -17.74 35.15
C HIS A 19 -41.00 -16.91 36.32
N HIS A 20 -39.84 -17.27 36.90
CA HIS A 20 -39.21 -16.48 37.98
C HIS A 20 -37.83 -15.87 37.65
N LEU A 21 -37.27 -16.19 36.48
CA LEU A 21 -35.91 -15.75 36.12
C LEU A 21 -35.84 -14.30 35.61
N LEU A 22 -36.91 -13.74 35.01
CA LEU A 22 -36.85 -12.45 34.32
C LEU A 22 -36.42 -11.25 35.20
N PRO A 23 -36.99 -11.01 36.40
CA PRO A 23 -36.56 -9.87 37.23
C PRO A 23 -35.16 -10.07 37.83
N ILE A 24 -34.79 -11.32 38.16
CA ILE A 24 -33.44 -11.67 38.65
C ILE A 24 -32.41 -11.47 37.54
N LEU A 25 -32.73 -11.86 36.31
CA LEU A 25 -31.87 -11.63 35.14
C LEU A 25 -31.70 -10.13 34.85
N LEU A 26 -32.75 -9.32 34.97
CA LEU A 26 -32.67 -7.86 34.81
C LEU A 26 -31.85 -7.18 35.90
N LEU A 27 -31.93 -7.65 37.15
CA LEU A 27 -31.07 -7.19 38.24
C LEU A 27 -29.61 -7.60 38.02
N LEU A 28 -29.36 -8.85 37.65
CA LEU A 28 -28.00 -9.35 37.36
C LEU A 28 -27.37 -8.62 36.16
N LEU A 29 -28.15 -8.34 35.11
CA LEU A 29 -27.71 -7.55 33.95
C LEU A 29 -27.32 -6.12 34.34
N ARG A 30 -28.01 -5.48 35.30
CA ARG A 30 -27.59 -4.19 35.86
C ARG A 30 -26.30 -4.29 36.66
N THR A 31 -26.11 -5.35 37.46
CA THR A 31 -24.86 -5.55 38.23
C THR A 31 -23.66 -6.01 37.40
N TRP A 32 -23.86 -6.35 36.12
CA TRP A 32 -22.79 -6.77 35.19
C TRP A 32 -22.39 -5.71 34.16
N TRP A 33 -22.89 -4.49 34.29
CA TRP A 33 -22.24 -3.31 33.71
C TRP A 33 -21.12 -2.85 34.64
N GLY A 34 -20.01 -3.59 34.64
CA GLY A 34 -18.74 -3.04 35.12
C GLY A 34 -18.35 -1.88 34.21
N SER A 35 -18.25 -0.67 34.77
CA SER A 35 -18.08 0.57 34.02
C SER A 35 -16.92 0.48 33.03
N CYS A 36 -17.22 0.60 31.74
CA CYS A 36 -16.20 0.63 30.72
C CYS A 36 -15.48 1.99 30.78
N HIS A 37 -14.33 1.99 31.45
CA HIS A 37 -13.35 3.09 31.42
C HIS A 37 -12.92 3.38 29.96
N PRO A 38 -12.41 4.59 29.65
CA PRO A 38 -12.97 5.39 28.56
C PRO A 38 -12.77 4.90 27.13
N GLN A 39 -13.48 5.52 26.19
CA GLN A 39 -13.60 5.10 24.78
C GLN A 39 -12.28 5.13 23.97
N CYS A 40 -11.17 5.56 24.58
CA CYS A 40 -9.80 5.47 24.05
C CYS A 40 -8.90 4.46 24.80
N LEU A 41 -9.22 4.08 26.05
CA LEU A 41 -8.53 3.00 26.79
C LEU A 41 -8.83 1.61 26.22
N ASP A 42 -9.85 1.53 25.38
CA ASP A 42 -10.07 0.50 24.36
C ASP A 42 -8.93 0.39 23.31
N TYR A 43 -7.79 1.06 23.56
CA TYR A 43 -6.62 1.29 22.72
C TYR A 43 -6.98 1.77 21.32
N LYS A 44 -7.69 2.90 21.26
CA LYS A 44 -8.12 3.53 20.02
C LYS A 44 -7.76 5.01 20.07
N PRO A 45 -7.38 5.64 18.94
CA PRO A 45 -7.10 7.06 18.94
C PRO A 45 -8.34 7.89 19.32
N PRO A 46 -8.12 9.13 19.77
CA PRO A 46 -9.17 10.13 19.97
C PRO A 46 -9.94 10.50 18.69
N PHE A 47 -11.04 11.22 18.87
CA PHE A 47 -11.94 11.65 17.81
C PHE A 47 -12.57 13.02 18.13
N GLU A 48 -13.15 13.65 17.10
CA GLU A 48 -13.98 14.87 17.23
C GLU A 48 -15.44 14.45 17.43
N PRO A 49 -16.11 14.79 18.53
CA PRO A 49 -17.49 14.37 18.78
C PRO A 49 -18.46 14.97 17.75
N ARG A 50 -19.59 14.28 17.49
CA ARG A 50 -20.55 14.71 16.44
C ARG A 50 -21.27 16.02 16.75
N GLN A 51 -21.27 16.43 18.02
CA GLN A 51 -21.81 17.66 18.55
C GLN A 51 -20.88 18.10 19.70
N PRO A 52 -20.80 19.41 20.02
CA PRO A 52 -20.05 19.87 21.19
C PRO A 52 -20.57 19.24 22.49
N LEU A 53 -19.66 18.93 23.41
CA LEU A 53 -20.01 18.34 24.70
C LEU A 53 -20.66 19.39 25.60
N ALA A 54 -21.66 18.98 26.39
CA ALA A 54 -22.44 19.86 27.24
C ALA A 54 -21.80 20.05 28.62
N PHE A 55 -21.10 19.03 29.13
CA PHE A 55 -20.56 19.01 30.49
C PHE A 55 -19.03 19.12 30.52
N CYS A 56 -18.31 18.22 29.83
CA CYS A 56 -16.85 18.21 29.66
C CYS A 56 -16.41 19.06 28.45
N LYS A 57 -16.89 20.30 28.42
CA LYS A 57 -16.79 21.25 27.29
C LYS A 57 -15.39 21.41 26.71
N GLU A 58 -14.36 21.35 27.54
CA GLU A 58 -12.93 21.40 27.17
C GLU A 58 -12.53 20.38 26.08
N TYR A 59 -13.21 19.23 25.99
CA TYR A 59 -12.92 18.18 25.00
C TYR A 59 -13.86 18.19 23.78
N SER A 60 -14.71 19.22 23.65
CA SER A 60 -15.71 19.34 22.57
C SER A 60 -15.15 19.39 21.14
N LYS A 61 -13.89 19.79 20.97
CA LYS A 61 -13.21 19.74 19.67
C LYS A 61 -12.60 18.36 19.38
N PHE A 62 -11.99 17.76 20.40
CA PHE A 62 -11.21 16.54 20.23
C PHE A 62 -10.96 15.87 21.58
N GLY A 63 -11.16 14.55 21.64
CA GLY A 63 -11.01 13.79 22.87
C GLY A 63 -11.56 12.37 22.77
N CYS A 64 -12.05 11.87 23.90
CA CYS A 64 -12.39 10.46 24.11
C CYS A 64 -13.83 10.24 24.65
N CYS A 65 -14.70 11.23 24.48
CA CYS A 65 -16.13 11.16 24.77
C CYS A 65 -16.96 11.62 23.57
N ASP A 66 -18.05 10.93 23.32
CA ASP A 66 -19.22 11.44 22.62
C ASP A 66 -20.28 11.93 23.62
N VAL A 67 -21.44 12.37 23.12
CA VAL A 67 -22.52 12.94 23.94
C VAL A 67 -23.04 11.93 24.97
N GLU A 68 -23.16 10.65 24.60
CA GLU A 68 -23.63 9.59 25.50
C GLU A 68 -22.69 9.43 26.72
N LYS A 69 -21.37 9.51 26.51
CA LYS A 69 -20.38 9.44 27.61
C LYS A 69 -20.28 10.76 28.41
N ASP A 70 -20.49 11.91 27.77
CA ASP A 70 -20.57 13.21 28.45
C ASP A 70 -21.80 13.30 29.38
N GLU A 71 -22.94 12.76 28.95
CA GLU A 71 -24.15 12.61 29.78
C GLU A 71 -23.93 11.63 30.94
N GLU A 72 -23.25 10.49 30.72
CA GLU A 72 -22.87 9.55 31.79
C GLU A 72 -22.00 10.23 32.87
N ILE A 73 -20.95 10.95 32.44
CA ILE A 73 -20.03 11.67 33.33
C ILE A 73 -20.75 12.81 34.08
N SER A 74 -21.66 13.52 33.41
CA SER A 74 -22.53 14.54 34.02
C SER A 74 -23.43 13.94 35.11
N GLY A 75 -24.06 12.79 34.85
CA GLY A 75 -24.89 12.09 35.84
C GLY A 75 -24.09 11.63 37.07
N ARG A 76 -22.90 11.04 36.86
CA ARG A 76 -21.99 10.63 37.93
C ARG A 76 -21.50 11.82 38.76
N PHE A 77 -21.22 12.95 38.12
CA PHE A 77 -20.91 14.20 38.82
C PHE A 77 -22.05 14.66 39.73
N TYR A 78 -23.28 14.77 39.23
CA TYR A 78 -24.39 15.25 40.05
C TYR A 78 -24.70 14.31 41.23
N ASN A 79 -24.64 12.99 41.03
CA ASN A 79 -24.77 11.98 42.10
C ASN A 79 -23.72 12.18 43.22
N ILE A 80 -22.45 12.39 42.87
CA ILE A 80 -21.40 12.71 43.86
C ILE A 80 -21.71 14.04 44.56
N MET A 81 -22.11 15.06 43.81
CA MET A 81 -22.34 16.40 44.34
C MET A 81 -23.61 16.56 45.20
N GLU A 82 -24.60 15.65 45.10
CA GLU A 82 -25.79 15.61 45.98
C GLU A 82 -25.44 15.38 47.46
N ASN A 83 -24.22 14.88 47.75
CA ASN A 83 -23.72 14.68 49.11
C ASN A 83 -23.23 15.98 49.79
N PHE A 84 -23.27 17.13 49.09
CA PHE A 84 -22.70 18.39 49.57
C PHE A 84 -23.70 19.53 49.65
N ASP A 85 -23.50 20.42 50.62
CA ASP A 85 -24.20 21.70 50.69
C ASP A 85 -23.66 22.68 49.62
N HIS A 86 -24.24 23.88 49.56
CA HIS A 86 -23.78 24.92 48.63
C HIS A 86 -22.30 25.30 48.83
N SER A 87 -21.75 25.18 50.05
CA SER A 87 -20.35 25.49 50.34
C SER A 87 -19.42 24.42 49.75
N GLY A 88 -19.67 23.14 50.04
CA GLY A 88 -18.94 22.01 49.47
C GLY A 88 -19.09 21.93 47.95
N TYR A 89 -20.28 22.25 47.41
CA TYR A 89 -20.50 22.32 45.97
C TYR A 89 -19.63 23.39 45.30
N ALA A 90 -19.58 24.60 45.87
CA ALA A 90 -18.79 25.70 45.34
C ALA A 90 -17.26 25.44 45.43
N ALA A 91 -16.80 24.79 46.50
CA ALA A 91 -15.39 24.42 46.65
C ALA A 91 -14.99 23.26 45.71
N CYS A 92 -15.78 22.17 45.69
CA CYS A 92 -15.34 20.89 45.14
C CYS A 92 -15.90 20.53 43.77
N GLY A 93 -16.99 21.17 43.32
CA GLY A 93 -17.56 20.92 42.00
C GLY A 93 -16.55 21.11 40.86
N LYS A 94 -15.60 22.05 41.00
CA LYS A 94 -14.49 22.22 40.03
C LYS A 94 -13.58 21.00 39.98
N TYR A 95 -13.16 20.48 41.13
CA TYR A 95 -12.22 19.35 41.22
C TYR A 95 -12.87 18.05 40.76
N VAL A 96 -14.07 17.74 41.26
CA VAL A 96 -14.82 16.53 40.88
C VAL A 96 -15.12 16.51 39.37
N ARG A 97 -15.59 17.64 38.79
CA ARG A 97 -15.78 17.74 37.33
C ARG A 97 -14.46 17.55 36.57
N SER A 98 -13.39 18.22 37.00
CA SER A 98 -12.09 18.14 36.31
C SER A 98 -11.55 16.71 36.28
N ILE A 99 -11.68 15.98 37.39
CA ILE A 99 -11.24 14.58 37.54
C ILE A 99 -12.07 13.66 36.65
N LEU A 100 -13.41 13.71 36.74
CA LEU A 100 -14.28 12.85 35.93
C LEU A 100 -14.13 13.14 34.42
N CYS A 101 -14.00 14.40 34.02
CA CYS A 101 -13.79 14.77 32.63
C CYS A 101 -12.44 14.32 32.05
N GLN A 102 -11.48 13.81 32.84
CA GLN A 102 -10.28 13.18 32.27
C GLN A 102 -10.59 11.89 31.52
N GLU A 103 -11.76 11.30 31.72
CA GLU A 103 -12.25 10.22 30.87
C GLU A 103 -12.40 10.67 29.40
N CYS A 104 -12.70 11.95 29.18
CA CYS A 104 -12.79 12.54 27.84
C CYS A 104 -11.44 13.03 27.29
N SER A 105 -10.36 12.92 28.07
CA SER A 105 -9.04 13.42 27.67
C SER A 105 -8.47 12.64 26.49
N PRO A 106 -7.92 13.30 25.45
CA PRO A 106 -7.23 12.64 24.35
C PRO A 106 -6.01 11.81 24.82
N TYR A 107 -5.47 12.13 26.00
CA TYR A 107 -4.37 11.40 26.65
C TYR A 107 -4.83 10.45 27.75
N ALA A 108 -6.10 10.01 27.75
CA ALA A 108 -6.63 9.08 28.75
C ALA A 108 -5.73 7.85 28.94
N ALA A 109 -5.13 7.31 27.86
CA ALA A 109 -4.19 6.19 27.92
C ALA A 109 -3.06 6.38 28.94
N HIS A 110 -2.38 7.53 28.88
CA HIS A 110 -1.32 7.91 29.82
C HIS A 110 -1.89 8.28 31.20
N LEU A 111 -2.98 9.03 31.24
CA LEU A 111 -3.60 9.50 32.48
C LEU A 111 -4.12 8.36 33.38
N TYR A 112 -4.44 7.18 32.83
CA TYR A 112 -4.96 6.02 33.57
C TYR A 112 -3.98 4.83 33.61
N ASP A 113 -2.68 5.02 33.31
CA ASP A 113 -1.64 3.97 33.24
C ASP A 113 -2.04 2.77 32.35
N ALA A 114 -2.78 3.02 31.26
CA ALA A 114 -3.50 2.01 30.46
C ALA A 114 -2.91 1.77 29.05
N GLU A 115 -1.68 2.22 28.82
CA GLU A 115 -0.93 2.03 27.56
C GLU A 115 -0.46 0.60 27.30
N ASP A 116 -0.45 -0.25 28.34
CA ASP A 116 0.11 -1.60 28.27
C ASP A 116 -0.74 -2.60 29.09
N ALA A 117 -1.02 -3.76 28.48
CA ALA A 117 -1.89 -4.77 29.06
C ALA A 117 -1.30 -5.50 30.30
N ASN A 118 -0.07 -5.21 30.70
CA ASN A 118 0.58 -5.74 31.90
C ASN A 118 0.62 -4.71 33.05
N THR A 119 0.32 -3.44 32.79
CA THR A 119 0.21 -2.39 33.80
C THR A 119 -1.22 -2.38 34.37
N PRO A 120 -1.40 -2.40 35.71
CA PRO A 120 -2.72 -2.22 36.31
C PRO A 120 -3.23 -0.80 36.08
N MET A 121 -4.33 -0.66 35.32
CA MET A 121 -5.01 0.60 35.07
C MET A 121 -5.41 1.29 36.39
N ARG A 122 -5.23 2.61 36.45
CA ARG A 122 -5.64 3.45 37.59
C ARG A 122 -7.16 3.51 37.70
N ALA A 123 -7.67 3.59 38.92
CA ALA A 123 -9.08 3.93 39.15
C ALA A 123 -9.37 5.39 38.74
N LEU A 124 -8.46 6.31 39.06
CA LEU A 124 -8.58 7.76 38.88
C LEU A 124 -7.37 8.33 38.11
N PRO A 125 -7.56 9.44 37.37
CA PRO A 125 -6.54 10.01 36.51
C PRO A 125 -5.31 10.50 37.28
N GLY A 126 -4.15 10.42 36.63
CA GLY A 126 -2.87 10.89 37.13
C GLY A 126 -2.81 12.42 37.24
N LEU A 127 -2.79 12.92 38.48
CA LEU A 127 -2.72 14.35 38.78
C LEU A 127 -1.26 14.84 38.86
N CYS A 128 -1.04 16.13 38.64
CA CYS A 128 0.23 16.78 38.98
C CYS A 128 0.32 17.03 40.50
N GLY A 129 1.53 17.03 41.06
CA GLY A 129 1.76 17.11 42.52
C GLY A 129 1.14 18.34 43.21
N ASP A 130 1.21 19.50 42.56
CA ASP A 130 0.68 20.76 43.09
C ASP A 130 -0.86 20.73 43.08
N TYR A 131 -1.46 20.35 41.94
CA TYR A 131 -2.92 20.20 41.81
C TYR A 131 -3.49 19.14 42.76
N CYS A 132 -2.77 18.03 42.98
CA CYS A 132 -3.14 17.04 43.99
C CYS A 132 -3.13 17.62 45.41
N SER A 133 -2.15 18.49 45.72
CA SER A 133 -2.04 19.13 47.04
C SER A 133 -3.16 20.14 47.27
N ASP A 134 -3.51 20.94 46.26
CA ASP A 134 -4.68 21.84 46.31
C ASP A 134 -5.99 21.07 46.48
N TYR A 135 -6.15 19.96 45.73
CA TYR A 135 -7.31 19.07 45.80
C TYR A 135 -7.46 18.44 47.19
N TRP A 136 -6.36 18.00 47.81
CA TRP A 136 -6.37 17.49 49.18
C TRP A 136 -6.80 18.55 50.20
N GLN A 137 -6.23 19.77 50.10
CA GLN A 137 -6.52 20.85 51.05
C GLN A 137 -7.99 21.27 51.04
N GLN A 138 -8.64 21.29 49.87
CA GLN A 138 -10.00 21.77 49.72
C GLN A 138 -11.05 20.65 49.80
N CYS A 139 -10.76 19.47 49.25
CA CYS A 139 -11.78 18.52 48.78
C CYS A 139 -11.45 17.03 48.97
N ARG A 140 -10.45 16.68 49.80
CA ARG A 140 -10.00 15.28 50.02
C ARG A 140 -11.12 14.26 50.21
N TYR A 141 -12.18 14.63 50.92
CA TYR A 141 -13.36 13.81 51.23
C TYR A 141 -14.23 13.42 50.02
N THR A 142 -13.94 13.95 48.82
CA THR A 142 -14.59 13.50 47.58
C THR A 142 -13.90 12.28 46.95
N LEU A 143 -12.72 11.86 47.46
CA LEU A 143 -11.99 10.70 46.95
C LEU A 143 -12.75 9.38 47.20
N SER A 144 -13.32 9.19 48.39
CA SER A 144 -14.20 8.06 48.72
C SER A 144 -15.36 7.94 47.74
N LEU A 145 -16.17 8.99 47.58
CA LEU A 145 -17.31 9.02 46.65
C LEU A 145 -16.89 8.70 45.20
N LEU A 146 -15.77 9.26 44.73
CA LEU A 146 -15.19 8.98 43.40
C LEU A 146 -14.74 7.52 43.21
N LEU A 147 -14.43 6.79 44.28
CA LEU A 147 -14.01 5.37 44.23
C LEU A 147 -15.19 4.41 44.45
N GLU A 148 -16.23 4.81 45.18
CA GLU A 148 -17.45 4.02 45.36
C GLU A 148 -18.29 3.94 44.07
N ASP A 149 -18.40 5.07 43.35
CA ASP A 149 -19.04 5.19 42.03
C ASP A 149 -18.39 4.29 40.95
N LEU A 150 -17.12 3.90 41.14
CA LEU A 150 -16.41 2.93 40.30
C LEU A 150 -16.71 1.45 40.67
N GLY A 151 -17.68 1.19 41.55
CA GLY A 151 -18.30 -0.12 41.75
C GLY A 151 -17.65 -1.05 42.79
N ASN A 152 -16.58 -0.64 43.46
CA ASN A 152 -15.82 -1.46 44.43
C ASN A 152 -15.94 -0.98 45.90
N SER A 153 -17.04 -0.33 46.28
CA SER A 153 -17.27 0.31 47.60
C SER A 153 -16.69 -0.47 48.80
N GLN A 154 -17.07 -1.73 49.00
CA GLN A 154 -16.62 -2.53 50.16
C GLN A 154 -15.11 -2.82 50.22
N GLN A 155 -14.37 -2.70 49.10
CA GLN A 155 -12.92 -2.94 49.10
C GLN A 155 -12.12 -1.67 49.39
N PHE A 156 -12.68 -0.48 49.11
CA PHE A 156 -12.00 0.80 49.27
C PHE A 156 -12.34 1.53 50.57
N ALA A 157 -13.56 1.46 51.10
CA ALA A 157 -14.03 2.30 52.22
C ALA A 157 -13.04 2.42 53.41
N ASN A 158 -12.53 1.29 53.93
CA ASN A 158 -11.56 1.27 55.04
C ASN A 158 -10.16 1.82 54.66
N LEU A 159 -9.79 1.72 53.38
CA LEU A 159 -8.51 2.21 52.86
C LEU A 159 -8.58 3.72 52.58
N THR A 160 -9.68 4.21 52.01
CA THR A 160 -9.78 5.60 51.55
C THR A 160 -9.73 6.59 52.70
N ALA A 161 -10.40 6.34 53.84
CA ALA A 161 -10.27 7.21 55.02
C ALA A 161 -8.81 7.38 55.48
N THR A 162 -8.03 6.29 55.43
CA THR A 162 -6.59 6.27 55.77
C THR A 162 -5.72 7.02 54.74
N ILE A 163 -6.23 7.22 53.51
CA ILE A 163 -5.57 7.98 52.43
C ILE A 163 -5.99 9.46 52.50
N GLU A 164 -7.25 9.75 52.79
CA GLU A 164 -7.79 11.12 52.89
C GLU A 164 -7.18 11.90 54.06
N GLU A 165 -6.84 11.26 55.19
CA GLU A 165 -6.21 11.95 56.32
C GLU A 165 -4.71 12.27 56.14
N ASP A 166 -3.99 11.53 55.29
CA ASP A 166 -2.54 11.67 55.07
C ASP A 166 -2.26 12.24 53.67
N HIS A 167 -1.95 13.54 53.60
CA HIS A 167 -1.59 14.26 52.36
C HIS A 167 -0.53 13.53 51.52
N ARG A 168 0.45 12.87 52.16
CA ARG A 168 1.48 12.13 51.42
C ARG A 168 0.89 10.90 50.76
N ARG A 169 0.10 10.11 51.46
CA ARG A 169 -0.56 8.91 50.89
C ARG A 169 -1.56 9.29 49.80
N PHE A 170 -2.31 10.37 50.00
CA PHE A 170 -3.25 10.91 49.00
C PHE A 170 -2.56 11.22 47.67
N CYS A 171 -1.41 11.91 47.71
CA CYS A 171 -0.67 12.22 46.50
C CYS A 171 0.27 11.11 46.02
N GLU A 172 0.74 10.19 46.87
CA GLU A 172 1.37 8.93 46.43
C GLU A 172 0.38 8.03 45.66
N PHE A 173 -0.92 8.11 45.96
CA PHE A 173 -1.98 7.44 45.22
C PHE A 173 -2.32 8.16 43.90
N LEU A 174 -2.61 9.47 43.95
CA LEU A 174 -3.14 10.20 42.79
C LEU A 174 -2.10 10.76 41.81
N VAL A 175 -0.85 11.02 42.20
CA VAL A 175 0.11 11.74 41.35
C VAL A 175 0.72 10.84 40.27
N LEU A 176 0.71 11.33 39.03
CA LEU A 176 1.46 10.72 37.93
C LEU A 176 2.94 11.08 38.07
N LYS A 177 3.82 10.09 37.87
CA LYS A 177 5.28 10.32 37.92
C LYS A 177 5.80 11.03 36.68
N ASP A 178 5.11 10.84 35.55
CA ASP A 178 5.29 11.64 34.35
C ASP A 178 4.67 13.03 34.57
N LYS A 179 5.45 14.09 34.31
CA LYS A 179 5.04 15.49 34.51
C LYS A 179 4.52 16.16 33.25
N GLU A 180 4.74 15.55 32.09
CA GLU A 180 4.29 16.07 30.78
C GLU A 180 2.84 15.65 30.53
N TYR A 181 2.46 14.46 30.99
CA TYR A 181 1.12 13.87 30.84
C TYR A 181 0.20 14.00 32.07
N CYS A 182 0.65 14.58 33.18
CA CYS A 182 -0.20 14.76 34.37
C CYS A 182 -1.25 15.87 34.19
N TYR A 183 -2.41 15.73 34.83
CA TYR A 183 -3.45 16.79 34.85
C TYR A 183 -3.16 17.85 35.94
N PRO A 184 -3.23 19.17 35.64
CA PRO A 184 -3.69 19.79 34.40
C PRO A 184 -2.62 20.10 33.34
N SER A 185 -1.33 19.91 33.65
CA SER A 185 -0.20 20.29 32.76
C SER A 185 -0.36 19.80 31.32
N VAL A 186 -0.87 18.58 31.14
CA VAL A 186 -1.11 17.94 29.84
C VAL A 186 -2.04 18.74 28.91
N LEU A 187 -2.97 19.55 29.43
CA LEU A 187 -3.82 20.43 28.63
C LEU A 187 -3.14 21.75 28.23
N THR A 188 -2.08 22.13 28.95
CA THR A 188 -1.30 23.35 28.70
C THR A 188 0.02 23.08 27.96
N ASN A 189 0.39 21.83 27.75
CA ASN A 189 1.60 21.44 27.04
C ASN A 189 1.45 21.73 25.54
N ALA A 190 2.09 22.81 25.08
CA ALA A 190 1.99 23.26 23.70
C ALA A 190 2.58 22.26 22.69
N GLU A 191 3.59 21.47 23.07
CA GLU A 191 4.24 20.50 22.18
C GLU A 191 3.35 19.27 21.96
N LEU A 192 2.77 18.72 23.03
CA LEU A 192 1.84 17.58 22.93
C LEU A 192 0.57 17.91 22.14
N ASN A 193 0.04 19.13 22.28
CA ASN A 193 -1.27 19.50 21.73
C ASN A 193 -1.20 20.16 20.34
N ALA A 194 -0.01 20.50 19.83
CA ALA A 194 0.16 21.29 18.59
C ALA A 194 -0.56 20.69 17.36
N ASN A 195 -0.36 19.40 17.11
CA ASN A 195 -0.87 18.68 15.94
C ASN A 195 -1.95 17.65 16.31
N LEU A 196 -2.58 17.80 17.47
CA LEU A 196 -3.44 16.76 18.04
C LEU A 196 -4.65 16.45 17.14
N GLY A 197 -4.75 15.18 16.71
CA GLY A 197 -5.81 14.70 15.82
C GLY A 197 -5.58 14.95 14.33
N LEU A 198 -4.49 15.63 13.96
CA LEU A 198 -4.00 15.68 12.59
C LEU A 198 -3.15 14.43 12.31
N LEU A 199 -3.00 14.08 11.04
CA LEU A 199 -2.08 13.03 10.63
C LEU A 199 -0.65 13.44 10.98
N ASN A 200 0.12 12.55 11.61
CA ASN A 200 1.50 12.84 11.99
C ASN A 200 2.42 12.90 10.77
N GLU A 201 3.32 13.87 10.76
CA GLU A 201 4.38 14.01 9.76
C GLU A 201 5.75 13.98 10.46
N ASP A 202 6.74 13.34 9.84
CA ASP A 202 8.14 13.41 10.31
C ASP A 202 8.82 14.73 9.85
N PRO A 203 10.03 15.07 10.35
CA PRO A 203 10.73 16.30 9.97
C PRO A 203 11.04 16.44 8.47
N GLU A 204 10.96 15.34 7.73
CA GLU A 204 11.16 15.24 6.28
C GLU A 204 9.85 15.36 5.47
N GLY A 205 8.68 15.44 6.13
CA GLY A 205 7.35 15.58 5.50
C GLY A 205 6.69 14.25 5.11
N CYS A 206 7.17 13.14 5.67
CA CYS A 206 6.61 11.80 5.46
C CYS A 206 5.43 11.54 6.40
N LEU A 207 4.31 11.06 5.86
CA LEU A 207 3.11 10.77 6.66
C LEU A 207 3.31 9.49 7.49
N GLU A 208 3.32 9.58 8.83
CA GLU A 208 3.45 8.40 9.70
C GLU A 208 2.11 7.63 9.81
N LEU A 209 2.03 6.48 9.13
CA LEU A 209 0.89 5.56 9.21
C LEU A 209 1.26 4.23 9.85
N CYS A 210 0.25 3.55 10.38
CA CYS A 210 0.38 2.22 10.97
C CYS A 210 -0.43 1.20 10.16
N LEU A 211 -0.14 -0.08 10.33
CA LEU A 211 -0.81 -1.17 9.61
C LEU A 211 -1.45 -2.16 10.55
N GLN A 212 -2.52 -2.81 10.11
CA GLN A 212 -3.08 -4.00 10.75
C GLN A 212 -3.00 -5.18 9.77
N GLU A 213 -2.38 -6.29 10.18
CA GLU A 213 -2.40 -7.53 9.41
C GLU A 213 -3.82 -8.14 9.41
N VAL A 214 -4.35 -8.55 8.25
CA VAL A 214 -5.73 -9.11 8.14
C VAL A 214 -5.83 -10.46 7.41
N ALA A 215 -4.82 -10.85 6.64
CA ALA A 215 -4.72 -12.17 6.02
C ALA A 215 -3.26 -12.52 5.75
N ASN A 216 -2.84 -13.78 5.91
CA ASN A 216 -1.46 -14.19 5.68
C ASN A 216 -1.32 -15.63 5.13
N GLY A 217 -0.10 -15.98 4.70
CA GLY A 217 0.22 -17.30 4.15
C GLY A 217 -0.31 -17.52 2.73
N LEU A 218 -0.68 -16.44 2.06
CA LEU A 218 -1.22 -16.42 0.70
C LEU A 218 -0.10 -16.64 -0.33
N ARG A 219 -0.46 -17.19 -1.49
CA ARG A 219 0.46 -17.32 -2.64
C ARG A 219 0.29 -16.14 -3.59
N ASN A 220 1.28 -15.24 -3.58
CA ASN A 220 1.32 -13.99 -4.35
C ASN A 220 -0.08 -13.37 -4.60
N PRO A 221 -0.71 -12.78 -3.57
CA PRO A 221 -2.09 -12.33 -3.66
C PRO A 221 -2.20 -11.11 -4.58
N VAL A 222 -2.90 -11.27 -5.71
CA VAL A 222 -2.95 -10.29 -6.81
C VAL A 222 -4.12 -9.33 -6.73
N ALA A 223 -5.23 -9.71 -6.10
CA ALA A 223 -6.42 -8.90 -6.03
C ALA A 223 -7.23 -9.24 -4.76
N MET A 224 -7.91 -8.22 -4.23
CA MET A 224 -8.95 -8.34 -3.21
C MET A 224 -10.10 -7.43 -3.64
N ILE A 225 -11.33 -7.92 -3.50
CA ILE A 225 -12.56 -7.18 -3.81
C ILE A 225 -13.64 -7.51 -2.77
N HIS A 226 -14.70 -6.69 -2.69
CA HIS A 226 -15.93 -6.98 -1.94
C HIS A 226 -17.11 -7.34 -2.86
N ALA A 227 -18.26 -7.71 -2.28
CA ALA A 227 -19.47 -8.05 -3.03
C ALA A 227 -20.52 -6.93 -3.15
N ASP A 228 -20.46 -5.90 -2.31
CA ASP A 228 -21.46 -4.82 -2.25
C ASP A 228 -22.89 -5.37 -2.03
N ASP A 229 -22.98 -6.41 -1.19
CA ASP A 229 -24.19 -7.19 -0.87
C ASP A 229 -24.63 -7.05 0.60
N GLY A 230 -24.02 -6.12 1.32
CA GLY A 230 -24.15 -5.88 2.75
C GLY A 230 -23.44 -6.90 3.63
N THR A 231 -22.76 -7.93 3.09
CA THR A 231 -22.16 -8.99 3.90
C THR A 231 -20.77 -8.65 4.43
N HIS A 232 -20.11 -7.59 3.93
CA HIS A 232 -18.72 -7.24 4.24
C HIS A 232 -17.77 -8.43 4.10
N ARG A 233 -18.06 -9.30 3.12
CA ARG A 233 -17.14 -10.34 2.64
C ARG A 233 -16.15 -9.74 1.67
N PHE A 234 -14.92 -10.24 1.72
CA PHE A 234 -13.92 -9.96 0.70
C PHE A 234 -13.34 -11.23 0.09
N PHE A 235 -12.97 -11.13 -1.19
CA PHE A 235 -12.57 -12.25 -2.04
C PHE A 235 -11.12 -12.04 -2.47
N VAL A 236 -10.21 -12.88 -2.00
CA VAL A 236 -8.77 -12.75 -2.21
C VAL A 236 -8.30 -13.72 -3.29
N ALA A 237 -7.74 -13.20 -4.38
CA ALA A 237 -7.17 -13.99 -5.46
C ALA A 237 -5.66 -14.23 -5.28
N GLU A 238 -5.23 -15.49 -5.33
CA GLU A 238 -3.83 -15.92 -5.45
C GLU A 238 -3.46 -16.07 -6.93
N GLN A 239 -2.26 -15.60 -7.34
CA GLN A 239 -1.78 -15.69 -8.74
C GLN A 239 -1.87 -17.11 -9.34
N LEU A 240 -1.77 -18.14 -8.50
CA LEU A 240 -1.90 -19.55 -8.89
C LEU A 240 -3.30 -19.95 -9.39
N GLY A 241 -4.32 -19.11 -9.23
CA GLY A 241 -5.70 -19.38 -9.64
C GLY A 241 -6.61 -19.90 -8.53
N TYR A 242 -6.37 -19.53 -7.27
CA TYR A 242 -7.37 -19.68 -6.20
C TYR A 242 -8.02 -18.33 -5.89
N VAL A 243 -9.33 -18.31 -5.63
CA VAL A 243 -10.00 -17.18 -4.99
C VAL A 243 -10.59 -17.66 -3.66
N TRP A 244 -10.31 -16.95 -2.56
CA TRP A 244 -10.72 -17.33 -1.20
C TRP A 244 -11.74 -16.34 -0.63
N VAL A 245 -12.78 -16.83 0.04
CA VAL A 245 -13.75 -15.98 0.75
C VAL A 245 -13.30 -15.74 2.19
N TYR A 246 -13.24 -14.47 2.58
CA TYR A 246 -13.09 -14.00 3.95
C TYR A 246 -14.38 -13.32 4.41
N LEU A 247 -14.73 -13.53 5.69
CA LEU A 247 -15.89 -12.94 6.34
C LEU A 247 -15.52 -11.65 7.09
N ALA A 248 -16.51 -10.81 7.38
CA ALA A 248 -16.34 -9.57 8.16
C ALA A 248 -15.68 -9.73 9.55
N ASN A 249 -15.63 -10.96 10.10
CA ASN A 249 -14.90 -11.27 11.34
C ASN A 249 -13.44 -11.73 11.12
N GLY A 250 -12.90 -11.57 9.91
CA GLY A 250 -11.56 -11.99 9.51
C GLY A 250 -11.40 -13.50 9.24
N SER A 251 -12.41 -14.33 9.49
CA SER A 251 -12.31 -15.78 9.27
C SER A 251 -12.44 -16.12 7.78
N ARG A 252 -11.58 -17.03 7.30
CA ARG A 252 -11.60 -17.54 5.93
C ARG A 252 -12.42 -18.83 5.85
N ILE A 253 -13.13 -19.05 4.74
CA ILE A 253 -13.74 -20.35 4.43
C ILE A 253 -12.64 -21.32 3.94
N ASP A 254 -12.72 -22.61 4.31
CA ASP A 254 -11.74 -23.63 3.88
C ASP A 254 -11.90 -24.07 2.41
N ARG A 255 -13.02 -23.73 1.79
CA ARG A 255 -13.32 -23.90 0.37
C ARG A 255 -13.03 -22.60 -0.41
N PRO A 256 -12.41 -22.68 -1.60
CA PRO A 256 -12.22 -21.52 -2.45
C PRO A 256 -13.52 -21.16 -3.19
N PHE A 257 -13.74 -19.86 -3.38
CA PHE A 257 -14.79 -19.29 -4.24
C PHE A 257 -14.63 -19.76 -5.69
N LEU A 258 -13.38 -19.82 -6.15
CA LEU A 258 -13.01 -20.26 -7.50
C LEU A 258 -11.65 -20.97 -7.44
N ASN A 259 -11.46 -21.96 -8.31
CA ASN A 259 -10.20 -22.68 -8.46
C ASN A 259 -9.93 -22.99 -9.94
N LEU A 260 -9.07 -22.20 -10.58
CA LEU A 260 -8.64 -22.36 -11.98
C LEU A 260 -7.18 -22.84 -12.10
N THR A 261 -6.60 -23.39 -11.03
CA THR A 261 -5.19 -23.86 -10.97
C THR A 261 -4.76 -24.87 -12.03
N LYS A 262 -5.71 -25.47 -12.77
CA LYS A 262 -5.45 -26.38 -13.90
C LYS A 262 -5.44 -25.69 -15.27
N ALA A 263 -5.98 -24.48 -15.37
CA ALA A 263 -6.13 -23.72 -16.61
C ALA A 263 -5.21 -22.48 -16.65
N VAL A 264 -4.95 -21.88 -15.48
CA VAL A 264 -4.07 -20.73 -15.31
C VAL A 264 -2.63 -21.08 -15.70
N LEU A 265 -2.08 -20.33 -16.66
CA LEU A 265 -0.67 -20.35 -17.02
C LEU A 265 0.12 -19.45 -16.07
N THR A 266 1.01 -20.03 -15.28
CA THR A 266 1.95 -19.31 -14.40
C THR A 266 3.14 -20.21 -14.08
N SER A 267 4.15 -19.68 -13.39
CA SER A 267 5.37 -20.43 -13.02
C SER A 267 5.85 -20.09 -11.61
N PRO A 268 6.82 -20.85 -11.04
CA PRO A 268 7.41 -20.51 -9.76
C PRO A 268 8.47 -19.40 -9.85
N TRP A 269 8.82 -18.90 -11.04
CA TRP A 269 9.84 -17.86 -11.20
C TRP A 269 9.41 -16.55 -10.53
N ALA A 270 10.38 -15.83 -9.96
CA ALA A 270 10.11 -14.56 -9.31
C ALA A 270 9.88 -13.47 -10.36
N GLY A 271 8.77 -12.75 -10.25
CA GLY A 271 8.39 -11.72 -11.23
C GLY A 271 7.85 -12.25 -12.57
N ASP A 272 7.37 -13.49 -12.63
CA ASP A 272 6.50 -13.91 -13.75
C ASP A 272 5.18 -13.14 -13.65
N GLU A 273 4.86 -12.34 -14.66
CA GLU A 273 3.64 -11.52 -14.72
C GLU A 273 2.39 -12.37 -14.99
N ARG A 274 2.55 -13.60 -15.51
CA ARG A 274 1.42 -14.45 -15.91
C ARG A 274 0.76 -15.16 -14.73
N GLY A 275 -0.55 -15.32 -14.81
CA GLY A 275 -1.31 -16.10 -13.85
C GLY A 275 -2.78 -15.72 -13.83
N PHE A 276 -3.42 -15.93 -12.69
CA PHE A 276 -4.66 -15.23 -12.36
C PHE A 276 -4.29 -13.81 -11.92
N LEU A 277 -4.95 -12.78 -12.46
CA LEU A 277 -4.54 -11.38 -12.27
C LEU A 277 -5.63 -10.50 -11.66
N CYS A 278 -6.91 -10.74 -11.96
CA CYS A 278 -8.01 -10.02 -11.31
C CYS A 278 -9.33 -10.81 -11.35
N ILE A 279 -10.24 -10.43 -10.45
CA ILE A 279 -11.65 -10.79 -10.43
C ILE A 279 -12.46 -9.51 -10.21
N ALA A 280 -13.61 -9.40 -10.86
CA ALA A 280 -14.62 -8.38 -10.61
C ALA A 280 -15.99 -9.06 -10.46
N LEU A 281 -16.80 -8.59 -9.51
CA LEU A 281 -18.21 -9.00 -9.38
C LEU A 281 -19.09 -8.00 -10.12
N HIS A 282 -20.21 -8.46 -10.69
CA HIS A 282 -21.14 -7.57 -11.38
C HIS A 282 -21.72 -6.51 -10.42
N PRO A 283 -21.92 -5.22 -10.80
CA PRO A 283 -22.43 -4.20 -9.87
C PRO A 283 -23.79 -4.52 -9.27
N ARG A 284 -24.59 -5.33 -9.99
CA ARG A 284 -25.87 -5.87 -9.52
C ARG A 284 -25.73 -7.31 -8.99
N PHE A 285 -24.65 -7.60 -8.26
CA PHE A 285 -24.21 -8.97 -7.91
C PHE A 285 -25.31 -9.81 -7.25
N THR A 286 -26.07 -9.20 -6.33
CA THR A 286 -27.19 -9.81 -5.61
C THR A 286 -28.31 -10.35 -6.52
N THR A 287 -28.46 -9.81 -7.73
CA THR A 287 -29.50 -10.21 -8.70
C THR A 287 -28.93 -10.94 -9.92
N VAL A 288 -27.83 -10.45 -10.49
CA VAL A 288 -27.21 -11.04 -11.70
C VAL A 288 -26.35 -12.25 -11.37
N ARG A 289 -25.76 -12.31 -10.16
CA ARG A 289 -24.96 -13.44 -9.67
C ARG A 289 -23.85 -13.88 -10.65
N LYS A 290 -23.21 -12.92 -11.33
CA LYS A 290 -22.07 -13.14 -12.22
C LYS A 290 -20.76 -12.56 -11.66
N ALA A 291 -19.66 -13.22 -11.97
CA ALA A 291 -18.30 -12.81 -11.71
C ALA A 291 -17.47 -12.91 -13.00
N TYR A 292 -16.50 -12.01 -13.16
CA TYR A 292 -15.63 -11.92 -14.33
C TYR A 292 -14.17 -12.01 -13.89
N VAL A 293 -13.35 -12.79 -14.58
CA VAL A 293 -11.96 -13.07 -14.16
C VAL A 293 -10.97 -12.90 -15.31
N TYR A 294 -9.78 -12.38 -15.00
CA TYR A 294 -8.68 -12.10 -15.92
C TYR A 294 -7.51 -13.04 -15.62
N TYR A 295 -7.10 -13.84 -16.58
CA TYR A 295 -6.03 -14.82 -16.39
C TYR A 295 -5.30 -15.19 -17.67
N SER A 296 -4.01 -15.49 -17.54
CA SER A 296 -3.18 -16.05 -18.59
C SER A 296 -3.52 -17.54 -18.80
N VAL A 297 -3.57 -17.98 -20.05
CA VAL A 297 -3.80 -19.37 -20.46
C VAL A 297 -2.85 -19.75 -21.61
N SER A 298 -2.65 -21.06 -21.84
CA SER A 298 -2.03 -21.54 -23.08
C SER A 298 -3.04 -22.31 -23.93
N VAL A 299 -3.28 -21.83 -25.15
CA VAL A 299 -4.24 -22.43 -26.10
C VAL A 299 -3.49 -22.76 -27.38
N LYS A 300 -3.49 -24.04 -27.79
CA LYS A 300 -2.76 -24.53 -28.98
C LYS A 300 -1.25 -24.20 -29.02
N LYS A 301 -0.63 -23.97 -27.84
CA LYS A 301 0.76 -23.48 -27.62
C LYS A 301 0.98 -21.98 -27.83
N GLU A 302 -0.08 -21.20 -28.04
CA GLU A 302 -0.02 -19.73 -27.95
C GLU A 302 -0.31 -19.32 -26.50
N GLU A 303 0.38 -18.31 -25.99
CA GLU A 303 0.04 -17.68 -24.71
C GLU A 303 -1.03 -16.61 -24.97
N ARG A 304 -2.05 -16.56 -24.11
CA ARG A 304 -3.20 -15.67 -24.26
C ARG A 304 -3.65 -15.11 -22.92
N ILE A 305 -4.13 -13.88 -22.91
CA ILE A 305 -5.06 -13.42 -21.88
C ILE A 305 -6.45 -13.94 -22.22
N ARG A 306 -7.14 -14.44 -21.19
CA ARG A 306 -8.55 -14.77 -21.23
C ARG A 306 -9.31 -13.96 -20.18
N ILE A 307 -10.43 -13.39 -20.61
CA ILE A 307 -11.47 -12.87 -19.72
C ILE A 307 -12.65 -13.84 -19.80
N SER A 308 -13.04 -14.42 -18.67
CA SER A 308 -14.18 -15.35 -18.57
C SER A 308 -15.21 -14.88 -17.55
N GLU A 309 -16.47 -15.13 -17.86
CA GLU A 309 -17.63 -15.00 -16.99
C GLU A 309 -17.93 -16.35 -16.30
N PHE A 310 -18.40 -16.27 -15.06
CA PHE A 310 -18.86 -17.40 -14.24
C PHE A 310 -20.12 -16.98 -13.46
N THR A 311 -21.04 -17.91 -13.21
CA THR A 311 -22.20 -17.69 -12.32
C THR A 311 -21.91 -18.18 -10.89
N VAL A 312 -22.54 -17.55 -9.89
CA VAL A 312 -22.53 -18.03 -8.51
C VAL A 312 -23.43 -19.26 -8.41
N SER A 313 -22.91 -20.32 -7.79
CA SER A 313 -23.60 -21.60 -7.62
C SER A 313 -25.01 -21.43 -7.09
N ALA A 314 -25.96 -22.17 -7.66
CA ALA A 314 -27.33 -22.30 -7.15
C ALA A 314 -27.40 -23.03 -5.79
N HIS A 315 -26.26 -23.47 -5.24
CA HIS A 315 -26.19 -24.21 -3.99
C HIS A 315 -25.34 -23.53 -2.91
N ASP A 316 -24.47 -22.58 -3.24
CA ASP A 316 -23.58 -21.93 -2.27
C ASP A 316 -23.20 -20.52 -2.73
N ASP A 317 -23.60 -19.51 -1.96
CA ASP A 317 -23.30 -18.10 -2.22
C ASP A 317 -21.80 -17.75 -2.01
N ASN A 318 -20.98 -18.73 -1.65
CA ASN A 318 -19.52 -18.66 -1.49
C ASN A 318 -18.78 -19.52 -2.52
N GLN A 319 -19.42 -19.90 -3.63
CA GLN A 319 -18.79 -20.69 -4.70
C GLN A 319 -19.30 -20.27 -6.09
N LEU A 320 -18.40 -20.12 -7.07
CA LEU A 320 -18.74 -20.02 -8.48
C LEU A 320 -18.89 -21.42 -9.10
N ASP A 321 -19.83 -21.58 -10.03
CA ASP A 321 -20.00 -22.84 -10.77
C ASP A 321 -18.95 -22.96 -11.87
N HIS A 322 -17.95 -23.82 -11.66
CA HIS A 322 -16.91 -24.13 -12.66
C HIS A 322 -17.44 -24.59 -14.02
N SER A 323 -18.65 -25.16 -14.09
CA SER A 323 -19.27 -25.58 -15.37
C SER A 323 -19.91 -24.44 -16.16
N SER A 324 -20.02 -23.25 -15.55
CA SER A 324 -20.55 -22.03 -16.16
C SER A 324 -19.50 -21.15 -16.85
N GLU A 325 -18.23 -21.58 -16.97
CA GLU A 325 -17.17 -20.78 -17.63
C GLU A 325 -17.59 -20.41 -19.05
N ARG A 326 -17.76 -19.10 -19.29
CA ARG A 326 -18.02 -18.55 -20.62
C ARG A 326 -16.97 -17.50 -20.96
N THR A 327 -16.14 -17.80 -21.94
CA THR A 327 -15.10 -16.86 -22.41
C THR A 327 -15.76 -15.63 -23.05
N ILE A 328 -15.46 -14.47 -22.50
CA ILE A 328 -15.92 -13.15 -22.98
C ILE A 328 -14.96 -12.64 -24.04
N LEU A 329 -13.66 -12.70 -23.79
CA LEU A 329 -12.61 -12.21 -24.69
C LEU A 329 -11.33 -13.04 -24.54
N GLU A 330 -10.61 -13.26 -25.64
CA GLU A 330 -9.20 -13.68 -25.64
C GLU A 330 -8.35 -12.69 -26.44
N VAL A 331 -7.16 -12.41 -25.92
CA VAL A 331 -6.11 -11.63 -26.61
C VAL A 331 -4.84 -12.49 -26.65
N VAL A 332 -4.13 -12.50 -27.78
CA VAL A 332 -2.90 -13.28 -27.96
C VAL A 332 -1.71 -12.45 -27.53
N GLU A 333 -0.92 -12.98 -26.59
CA GLU A 333 0.24 -12.30 -26.03
C GLU A 333 1.50 -12.61 -26.85
N PRO A 334 2.20 -11.61 -27.42
CA PRO A 334 3.43 -11.83 -28.20
C PRO A 334 4.70 -11.98 -27.33
N ALA A 335 4.59 -11.78 -26.01
CA ALA A 335 5.57 -12.16 -25.00
C ALA A 335 4.89 -12.47 -23.65
N SER A 336 5.64 -13.05 -22.72
CA SER A 336 5.14 -13.52 -21.42
C SER A 336 5.10 -12.42 -20.34
N ASN A 337 4.92 -11.16 -20.73
CA ASN A 337 5.16 -9.99 -19.89
C ASN A 337 4.45 -8.74 -20.48
N HIS A 338 4.24 -7.70 -19.67
CA HIS A 338 3.30 -6.60 -19.91
C HIS A 338 1.85 -7.07 -20.12
N ASN A 339 1.38 -7.95 -19.24
CA ASN A 339 0.09 -8.62 -19.40
C ASN A 339 -1.12 -7.77 -18.95
N GLY A 340 -0.92 -6.54 -18.46
CA GLY A 340 -1.97 -5.76 -17.78
C GLY A 340 -2.52 -6.52 -16.57
N GLY A 341 -3.85 -6.48 -16.35
CA GLY A 341 -4.47 -7.42 -15.42
C GLY A 341 -5.77 -6.99 -14.77
N GLN A 342 -6.07 -5.68 -14.71
CA GLN A 342 -7.24 -5.20 -13.96
C GLN A 342 -8.57 -5.49 -14.71
N LEU A 343 -9.59 -5.85 -13.92
CA LEU A 343 -11.00 -5.75 -14.28
C LEU A 343 -11.70 -4.86 -13.25
N LEU A 344 -12.55 -3.93 -13.68
CA LEU A 344 -13.47 -3.23 -12.78
C LEU A 344 -14.70 -2.78 -13.55
N PHE A 345 -15.76 -2.42 -12.83
CA PHE A 345 -16.97 -1.84 -13.41
C PHE A 345 -16.99 -0.33 -13.22
N GLY A 346 -17.36 0.39 -14.28
CA GLY A 346 -17.62 1.82 -14.19
C GLY A 346 -18.91 2.14 -13.44
N HIS A 347 -19.04 3.37 -12.98
CA HIS A 347 -20.32 3.90 -12.49
C HIS A 347 -21.38 4.04 -13.61
N ASP A 348 -20.98 3.92 -14.87
CA ASP A 348 -21.85 3.77 -16.04
C ASP A 348 -22.36 2.31 -16.24
N GLY A 349 -21.88 1.35 -15.43
CA GLY A 349 -22.31 -0.04 -15.43
C GLY A 349 -21.52 -0.97 -16.35
N TYR A 350 -20.60 -0.45 -17.17
CA TYR A 350 -19.84 -1.25 -18.14
C TYR A 350 -18.58 -1.87 -17.53
N LEU A 351 -18.13 -2.99 -18.12
CA LEU A 351 -16.90 -3.67 -17.72
C LEU A 351 -15.70 -3.02 -18.42
N TYR A 352 -14.73 -2.57 -17.62
CA TYR A 352 -13.45 -2.06 -18.09
C TYR A 352 -12.36 -3.13 -17.96
N ILE A 353 -11.54 -3.27 -18.99
CA ILE A 353 -10.48 -4.29 -19.12
C ILE A 353 -9.17 -3.60 -19.47
N PHE A 354 -8.12 -3.83 -18.67
CA PHE A 354 -6.83 -3.14 -18.78
C PHE A 354 -5.75 -4.12 -19.25
N ILE A 355 -5.28 -3.92 -20.49
CA ILE A 355 -4.38 -4.86 -21.18
C ILE A 355 -3.11 -4.10 -21.59
N GLY A 356 -1.95 -4.60 -21.14
CA GLY A 356 -0.65 -4.04 -21.50
C GLY A 356 -0.26 -4.30 -22.96
N ASP A 357 0.89 -3.76 -23.39
CA ASP A 357 1.34 -3.72 -24.78
C ASP A 357 1.71 -5.09 -25.39
N GLY A 358 1.69 -6.16 -24.58
CA GLY A 358 2.06 -7.52 -24.99
C GLY A 358 3.56 -7.82 -24.88
N GLY A 359 4.36 -6.90 -24.35
CA GLY A 359 5.67 -7.18 -23.78
C GLY A 359 6.87 -6.74 -24.60
N ARG A 360 8.05 -7.14 -24.10
CA ARG A 360 9.40 -6.77 -24.59
C ARG A 360 9.73 -5.28 -24.41
N ALA A 361 11.01 -4.95 -24.52
CA ALA A 361 11.47 -3.58 -24.37
C ALA A 361 10.99 -2.69 -25.53
N GLY A 362 10.26 -1.62 -25.21
CA GLY A 362 9.90 -0.57 -26.16
C GLY A 362 8.88 -0.95 -27.22
N ASP A 363 7.86 -1.76 -26.90
CA ASP A 363 6.72 -2.14 -27.76
C ASP A 363 7.12 -2.30 -29.25
N PRO A 364 7.89 -3.34 -29.59
CA PRO A 364 8.53 -3.49 -30.89
C PRO A 364 7.57 -3.94 -32.01
N PHE A 365 6.26 -3.92 -31.76
CA PHE A 365 5.26 -4.55 -32.62
C PHE A 365 4.67 -3.57 -33.64
N GLY A 366 4.72 -3.93 -34.93
CA GLY A 366 4.27 -3.07 -36.02
C GLY A 366 5.08 -1.78 -36.15
N LYS A 367 4.51 -0.77 -36.85
CA LYS A 367 5.21 0.48 -37.16
C LYS A 367 5.36 1.42 -35.95
N PHE A 368 4.36 1.43 -35.07
CA PHE A 368 4.21 2.43 -34.00
C PHE A 368 4.10 1.83 -32.59
N GLY A 369 4.20 0.50 -32.47
CA GLY A 369 3.81 -0.23 -31.26
C GLY A 369 2.36 -0.70 -31.32
N ASN A 370 2.06 -1.77 -30.58
CA ASN A 370 0.69 -2.19 -30.27
C ASN A 370 -0.10 -1.06 -29.59
N SER A 371 0.54 -0.33 -28.69
CA SER A 371 -0.08 0.66 -27.79
C SER A 371 -0.74 1.81 -28.55
N GLN A 372 -0.03 2.37 -29.53
CA GLN A 372 -0.55 3.39 -30.46
C GLN A 372 -1.46 2.80 -31.56
N ASN A 373 -1.39 1.49 -31.81
CA ASN A 373 -2.20 0.84 -32.85
C ASN A 373 -3.61 0.51 -32.34
N LYS A 374 -4.61 1.33 -32.72
CA LYS A 374 -6.03 1.10 -32.37
C LYS A 374 -6.63 -0.18 -32.98
N SER A 375 -5.99 -0.82 -33.96
CA SER A 375 -6.46 -2.10 -34.53
C SER A 375 -6.23 -3.32 -33.63
N THR A 376 -5.42 -3.17 -32.58
CA THR A 376 -5.14 -4.21 -31.57
C THR A 376 -5.89 -3.93 -30.26
N LEU A 377 -5.94 -4.94 -29.39
CA LEU A 377 -6.46 -4.85 -28.02
C LEU A 377 -5.34 -4.75 -26.97
N LEU A 378 -4.08 -4.62 -27.42
CA LEU A 378 -2.87 -4.57 -26.58
C LEU A 378 -2.43 -3.12 -26.37
N GLY A 379 -2.06 -2.76 -25.14
CA GLY A 379 -1.75 -1.39 -24.73
C GLY A 379 -3.00 -0.51 -24.81
N LYS A 380 -4.08 -0.96 -24.15
CA LYS A 380 -5.43 -0.40 -24.21
C LYS A 380 -6.16 -0.47 -22.85
N VAL A 381 -7.04 0.50 -22.65
CA VAL A 381 -8.23 0.34 -21.79
C VAL A 381 -9.41 0.03 -22.70
N LEU A 382 -10.05 -1.11 -22.49
CA LEU A 382 -11.28 -1.51 -23.19
C LEU A 382 -12.50 -1.24 -22.31
N ARG A 383 -13.66 -1.02 -22.93
CA ARG A 383 -14.95 -0.82 -22.24
C ARG A 383 -16.04 -1.55 -23.02
N VAL A 384 -16.64 -2.56 -22.40
CA VAL A 384 -17.62 -3.45 -23.02
C VAL A 384 -18.86 -3.64 -22.13
N ASP A 385 -19.99 -3.90 -22.77
CA ASP A 385 -21.25 -4.18 -22.12
C ASP A 385 -21.46 -5.69 -21.96
N VAL A 386 -21.62 -6.15 -20.72
CA VAL A 386 -21.79 -7.56 -20.36
C VAL A 386 -23.18 -7.86 -19.80
N ASP A 387 -24.13 -6.93 -19.91
CA ASP A 387 -25.52 -7.18 -19.57
C ASP A 387 -26.29 -7.81 -20.77
N PHE A 388 -27.39 -8.51 -20.46
CA PHE A 388 -28.28 -9.18 -21.45
C PHE A 388 -27.61 -10.16 -22.44
N ASN A 389 -26.41 -10.64 -22.10
CA ASN A 389 -25.52 -11.37 -23.01
C ASN A 389 -25.72 -12.91 -23.04
N ASP A 390 -26.73 -13.45 -22.34
CA ASP A 390 -26.91 -14.89 -22.11
C ASP A 390 -27.27 -15.72 -23.36
N ASN A 391 -27.91 -15.09 -24.36
CA ASN A 391 -28.41 -15.74 -25.59
C ASN A 391 -27.79 -15.14 -26.87
N SER A 392 -26.70 -14.39 -26.76
CA SER A 392 -26.16 -13.54 -27.84
C SER A 392 -24.63 -13.63 -27.95
N ALA A 393 -24.00 -12.63 -28.57
CA ALA A 393 -22.55 -12.42 -28.44
C ALA A 393 -22.14 -12.28 -26.96
N PRO A 394 -20.89 -12.63 -26.58
CA PRO A 394 -20.47 -12.62 -25.17
C PRO A 394 -20.54 -11.25 -24.49
N TYR A 395 -20.44 -10.18 -25.28
CA TYR A 395 -20.59 -8.79 -24.87
C TYR A 395 -21.15 -7.96 -26.02
N SER A 396 -21.62 -6.74 -25.71
CA SER A 396 -22.01 -5.70 -26.64
C SER A 396 -21.03 -4.50 -26.56
N ILE A 397 -21.05 -3.60 -27.53
CA ILE A 397 -20.24 -2.37 -27.50
C ILE A 397 -21.13 -1.20 -27.05
N PRO A 398 -20.77 -0.46 -26.00
CA PRO A 398 -21.45 0.77 -25.63
C PRO A 398 -21.52 1.74 -26.81
N SER A 399 -22.72 2.24 -27.13
CA SER A 399 -22.99 3.07 -28.31
C SER A 399 -22.28 4.43 -28.30
N ASP A 400 -21.68 4.81 -27.18
CA ASP A 400 -20.90 6.03 -27.00
C ASP A 400 -19.38 5.81 -27.02
N ASN A 401 -18.87 4.58 -27.23
CA ASN A 401 -17.41 4.32 -27.27
C ASN A 401 -16.71 5.21 -28.33
N PRO A 402 -15.53 5.78 -28.01
CA PRO A 402 -14.98 6.93 -28.74
C PRO A 402 -14.59 6.65 -30.19
N PHE A 403 -14.22 5.42 -30.53
CA PHE A 403 -13.62 5.08 -31.83
C PHE A 403 -14.55 4.32 -32.78
N LEU A 404 -15.86 4.28 -32.51
CA LEU A 404 -16.87 3.61 -33.36
C LEU A 404 -16.90 4.09 -34.82
N GLY A 405 -16.47 5.32 -35.09
CA GLY A 405 -16.36 5.87 -36.45
C GLY A 405 -15.02 5.61 -37.17
N GLU A 406 -14.00 5.12 -36.47
CA GLU A 406 -12.67 4.88 -37.04
C GLU A 406 -12.59 3.46 -37.63
N LYS A 407 -12.65 3.35 -38.95
CA LYS A 407 -12.76 2.07 -39.69
C LYS A 407 -11.73 0.98 -39.33
N GLU A 408 -10.54 1.37 -38.89
CA GLU A 408 -9.45 0.45 -38.52
C GLU A 408 -9.27 0.30 -37.00
N ALA A 409 -10.04 1.03 -36.19
CA ALA A 409 -10.01 0.94 -34.74
C ALA A 409 -10.86 -0.22 -34.23
N ARG A 410 -10.47 -0.75 -33.07
CA ARG A 410 -11.23 -1.71 -32.28
C ARG A 410 -12.37 -0.99 -31.53
N PRO A 411 -13.66 -1.30 -31.80
CA PRO A 411 -14.79 -0.64 -31.15
C PRO A 411 -14.84 -0.88 -29.63
N GLU A 412 -14.13 -1.90 -29.13
CA GLU A 412 -13.91 -2.20 -27.72
C GLU A 412 -13.07 -1.13 -26.99
N VAL A 413 -12.26 -0.33 -27.71
CA VAL A 413 -11.26 0.57 -27.12
C VAL A 413 -11.89 1.86 -26.58
N TYR A 414 -11.61 2.13 -25.31
CA TYR A 414 -11.97 3.35 -24.61
C TYR A 414 -10.80 4.34 -24.49
N ALA A 415 -9.59 3.84 -24.24
CA ALA A 415 -8.35 4.63 -24.22
C ALA A 415 -7.17 3.77 -24.69
N TYR A 416 -6.07 4.40 -25.12
CA TYR A 416 -4.93 3.72 -25.74
C TYR A 416 -3.59 4.40 -25.43
N GLY A 417 -2.49 3.84 -25.92
CA GLY A 417 -1.16 4.40 -25.71
C GLY A 417 -0.63 4.19 -24.29
N VAL A 418 -1.00 3.08 -23.65
CA VAL A 418 -0.61 2.66 -22.30
C VAL A 418 0.31 1.44 -22.37
N ARG A 419 1.20 1.25 -21.40
CA ARG A 419 2.27 0.25 -21.43
C ARG A 419 1.93 -1.06 -20.72
N ASN A 420 1.71 -1.01 -19.42
CA ASN A 420 1.40 -2.13 -18.55
C ASN A 420 0.67 -1.65 -17.28
N MET A 421 -0.53 -1.12 -17.47
CA MET A 421 -1.39 -0.66 -16.38
C MET A 421 -1.75 -1.82 -15.46
N TRP A 422 -1.32 -1.75 -14.20
CA TRP A 422 -1.42 -2.90 -13.28
C TRP A 422 -2.62 -2.83 -12.34
N ARG A 423 -2.75 -1.75 -11.56
CA ARG A 423 -3.98 -1.46 -10.79
C ARG A 423 -4.57 -0.12 -11.15
N CYS A 424 -5.88 -0.15 -11.27
CA CYS A 424 -6.74 1.00 -11.40
C CYS A 424 -7.83 0.93 -10.34
N SER A 425 -8.27 2.09 -9.89
CA SER A 425 -9.44 2.26 -9.03
C SER A 425 -10.38 3.30 -9.63
N ILE A 426 -11.62 3.31 -9.15
CA ILE A 426 -12.56 4.41 -9.37
C ILE A 426 -12.78 5.11 -8.04
N ASP A 427 -12.60 6.43 -8.02
CA ASP A 427 -12.94 7.25 -6.87
C ASP A 427 -14.46 7.15 -6.61
N ARG A 428 -14.85 6.63 -5.44
CA ARG A 428 -16.26 6.62 -4.98
C ARG A 428 -16.84 8.04 -4.86
N GLY A 429 -15.97 9.04 -4.82
CA GLY A 429 -16.26 10.43 -4.51
C GLY A 429 -16.30 10.68 -3.01
N ASP A 430 -16.27 11.95 -2.64
CA ASP A 430 -16.45 12.35 -1.25
C ASP A 430 -17.83 11.89 -0.71
N PRO A 431 -17.91 11.27 0.49
CA PRO A 431 -19.17 10.78 1.04
C PRO A 431 -20.25 11.84 1.31
N VAL A 432 -19.91 13.13 1.28
CA VAL A 432 -20.82 14.27 1.53
C VAL A 432 -21.02 15.11 0.28
N THR A 433 -19.94 15.52 -0.42
CA THR A 433 -20.04 16.40 -1.60
C THR A 433 -20.17 15.65 -2.92
N THR A 434 -19.89 14.34 -2.94
CA THR A 434 -19.71 13.49 -4.15
C THR A 434 -18.59 13.92 -5.09
N GLU A 435 -17.74 14.86 -4.66
CA GLU A 435 -16.63 15.39 -5.44
C GLU A 435 -15.60 14.31 -5.79
N GLY A 436 -15.14 14.32 -7.04
CA GLY A 436 -14.21 13.33 -7.59
C GLY A 436 -14.84 12.01 -8.04
N ARG A 437 -16.14 11.78 -7.78
CA ARG A 437 -16.83 10.52 -8.07
C ARG A 437 -16.72 10.08 -9.54
N GLY A 438 -16.42 8.80 -9.75
CA GLY A 438 -16.35 8.19 -11.09
C GLY A 438 -15.03 8.41 -11.83
N ARG A 439 -14.09 9.18 -11.26
CA ARG A 439 -12.74 9.33 -11.81
C ARG A 439 -11.95 8.03 -11.70
N MET A 440 -11.25 7.67 -12.76
CA MET A 440 -10.50 6.43 -12.87
C MET A 440 -9.01 6.72 -12.76
N LEU A 441 -8.37 6.28 -11.68
CA LEU A 441 -6.94 6.51 -11.42
C LEU A 441 -6.18 5.19 -11.56
N CYS A 442 -5.06 5.22 -12.26
CA CYS A 442 -4.27 4.02 -12.61
C CYS A 442 -2.78 4.23 -12.37
N GLY A 443 -2.05 3.15 -12.07
CA GLY A 443 -0.60 3.11 -12.20
C GLY A 443 -0.20 2.40 -13.49
N ASP A 444 0.59 3.06 -14.35
CA ASP A 444 1.18 2.48 -15.55
C ASP A 444 2.70 2.29 -15.39
N VAL A 445 3.16 1.06 -15.59
CA VAL A 445 4.53 0.64 -15.23
C VAL A 445 5.55 1.11 -16.28
N GLY A 446 6.61 1.73 -15.79
CA GLY A 446 7.69 2.34 -16.58
C GLY A 446 8.57 1.37 -17.36
N GLN A 447 9.26 1.87 -18.39
CA GLN A 447 10.19 1.06 -19.18
C GLN A 447 11.61 1.08 -18.62
N ASN A 448 12.16 2.27 -18.34
CA ASN A 448 13.55 2.49 -17.92
C ASN A 448 13.76 3.80 -17.13
N LYS A 449 12.89 4.81 -17.29
CA LYS A 449 13.07 6.16 -16.75
C LYS A 449 12.03 6.57 -15.72
N TYR A 450 10.75 6.41 -16.01
CA TYR A 450 9.63 6.92 -15.21
C TYR A 450 8.53 5.88 -15.05
N GLU A 451 8.00 5.80 -13.83
CA GLU A 451 6.75 5.14 -13.47
C GLU A 451 5.64 6.20 -13.40
N GLU A 452 4.40 5.85 -13.77
CA GLU A 452 3.36 6.83 -14.11
C GLU A 452 2.05 6.61 -13.33
N VAL A 453 1.37 7.69 -12.96
CA VAL A 453 0.02 7.68 -12.38
C VAL A 453 -0.89 8.53 -13.26
N ASP A 454 -1.95 7.92 -13.78
CA ASP A 454 -2.79 8.47 -14.83
C ASP A 454 -4.24 8.64 -14.39
N LEU A 455 -4.88 9.71 -14.89
CA LEU A 455 -6.31 9.92 -14.83
C LEU A 455 -6.93 9.50 -16.18
N ILE A 456 -7.67 8.39 -16.19
CA ILE A 456 -8.14 7.76 -17.42
C ILE A 456 -9.42 8.41 -17.95
N VAL A 457 -9.32 8.99 -19.15
CA VAL A 457 -10.41 9.69 -19.83
C VAL A 457 -10.79 9.04 -21.15
N LYS A 458 -12.06 9.23 -21.53
CA LYS A 458 -12.65 8.69 -22.75
C LYS A 458 -11.95 9.21 -24.01
N GLY A 459 -11.39 8.30 -24.80
CA GLY A 459 -10.63 8.60 -26.02
C GLY A 459 -9.16 8.96 -25.78
N GLY A 460 -8.69 8.98 -24.52
CA GLY A 460 -7.34 9.41 -24.17
C GLY A 460 -6.23 8.56 -24.81
N ASN A 461 -5.15 9.25 -25.18
CA ASN A 461 -3.88 8.65 -25.61
C ASN A 461 -2.83 8.91 -24.52
N TYR A 462 -2.27 7.88 -23.90
CA TYR A 462 -1.25 8.03 -22.85
C TYR A 462 0.18 8.01 -23.38
N GLY A 463 0.33 8.13 -24.71
CA GLY A 463 1.60 8.47 -25.37
C GLY A 463 2.62 7.33 -25.48
N TRP A 464 2.52 6.23 -24.74
CA TRP A 464 3.42 5.07 -24.92
C TRP A 464 3.23 4.45 -26.31
N ARG A 465 4.29 4.12 -27.07
CA ARG A 465 5.73 4.18 -26.76
C ARG A 465 6.49 5.44 -27.20
N ALA A 466 5.79 6.50 -27.59
CA ALA A 466 6.44 7.75 -27.98
C ALA A 466 6.93 8.54 -26.75
N LYS A 467 6.16 8.52 -25.66
CA LYS A 467 6.49 9.07 -24.33
C LYS A 467 6.63 7.97 -23.28
N GLU A 468 7.21 8.36 -22.15
CA GLU A 468 7.43 7.62 -20.91
C GLU A 468 7.59 8.69 -19.82
N GLY A 469 6.55 8.89 -19.01
CA GLY A 469 6.36 10.06 -18.17
C GLY A 469 6.35 11.35 -19.00
N PHE A 470 6.79 12.43 -18.36
CA PHE A 470 7.02 13.72 -19.02
C PHE A 470 8.18 13.73 -20.05
N SER A 471 8.70 12.57 -20.46
CA SER A 471 9.87 12.41 -21.35
C SER A 471 9.54 11.65 -22.63
N CYS A 472 10.11 12.08 -23.76
CA CYS A 472 10.12 11.25 -24.97
C CYS A 472 10.90 9.93 -24.74
N TYR A 473 10.28 8.80 -25.09
CA TYR A 473 10.95 7.50 -25.22
C TYR A 473 11.46 7.34 -26.66
N ASP A 474 10.57 7.00 -27.60
CA ASP A 474 10.89 7.00 -29.03
C ASP A 474 10.91 8.45 -29.55
N ARG A 475 12.10 9.06 -29.53
CA ARG A 475 12.33 10.44 -30.00
C ARG A 475 11.80 10.67 -31.42
N ARG A 476 11.78 9.66 -32.29
CA ARG A 476 11.29 9.82 -33.67
C ARG A 476 9.77 9.89 -33.72
N LEU A 477 9.06 9.16 -32.87
CA LEU A 477 7.61 9.29 -32.76
C LEU A 477 7.26 10.61 -32.05
N CYS A 478 7.85 10.85 -30.89
CA CYS A 478 7.61 12.04 -30.05
C CYS A 478 7.82 13.38 -30.79
N GLN A 479 8.67 13.42 -31.83
CA GLN A 479 8.90 14.61 -32.66
C GLN A 479 8.04 14.69 -33.94
N ASN A 480 7.57 13.56 -34.49
CA ASN A 480 6.88 13.53 -35.80
C ASN A 480 5.35 13.37 -35.71
N SER A 481 4.79 13.14 -34.52
CA SER A 481 3.34 13.09 -34.30
C SER A 481 2.90 14.11 -33.26
N SER A 482 1.91 14.92 -33.61
CA SER A 482 0.99 15.48 -32.61
C SER A 482 0.19 14.30 -32.06
N LEU A 483 0.61 13.79 -30.89
CA LEU A 483 0.04 12.58 -30.29
C LEU A 483 -1.33 12.83 -29.66
N ASP A 484 -1.65 14.09 -29.38
CA ASP A 484 -2.78 14.52 -28.54
C ASP A 484 -2.79 13.76 -27.19
N ASP A 485 -1.60 13.66 -26.59
CA ASP A 485 -1.39 12.80 -25.43
C ASP A 485 -1.78 13.47 -24.11
N VAL A 486 -2.47 12.69 -23.28
CA VAL A 486 -2.79 12.99 -21.89
C VAL A 486 -1.54 12.69 -21.06
N LEU A 487 -0.99 13.71 -20.39
CA LEU A 487 0.13 13.53 -19.48
C LEU A 487 -0.34 12.90 -18.15
N PRO A 488 0.51 12.10 -17.49
CA PRO A 488 0.20 11.56 -16.16
C PRO A 488 0.04 12.68 -15.13
N ILE A 489 -0.86 12.48 -14.15
CA ILE A 489 -1.04 13.41 -13.02
C ILE A 489 0.17 13.42 -12.08
N PHE A 490 0.96 12.34 -12.08
CA PHE A 490 2.23 12.24 -11.39
C PHE A 490 3.13 11.21 -12.08
N ALA A 491 4.42 11.47 -12.20
CA ALA A 491 5.39 10.48 -12.68
C ALA A 491 6.71 10.61 -11.91
N TYR A 492 7.31 9.48 -11.53
CA TYR A 492 8.50 9.44 -10.68
C TYR A 492 9.63 8.61 -11.29
N PRO A 493 10.91 9.00 -11.11
CA PRO A 493 12.01 8.37 -11.83
C PRO A 493 12.42 7.01 -11.25
N HIS A 494 13.05 6.15 -12.06
CA HIS A 494 13.54 4.80 -11.70
C HIS A 494 14.60 4.73 -10.57
N LYS A 495 14.91 5.89 -9.96
CA LYS A 495 15.75 6.09 -8.78
C LYS A 495 14.95 6.03 -7.47
N LEU A 496 13.64 6.31 -7.50
CA LEU A 496 12.74 6.24 -6.33
C LEU A 496 12.05 4.88 -6.25
N GLY A 497 11.38 4.46 -7.32
CA GLY A 497 10.78 3.13 -7.48
C GLY A 497 10.97 2.60 -8.91
N LYS A 498 10.50 1.40 -9.24
CA LYS A 498 10.70 0.75 -10.56
C LYS A 498 9.56 -0.18 -11.01
N SER A 499 8.38 -0.03 -10.41
CA SER A 499 7.13 -0.65 -10.86
C SER A 499 6.02 -0.07 -10.00
N VAL A 500 5.33 0.95 -10.52
CA VAL A 500 4.15 1.50 -9.84
C VAL A 500 3.06 0.43 -9.73
N THR A 501 2.59 0.18 -8.51
CA THR A 501 1.53 -0.80 -8.27
C THR A 501 0.15 -0.24 -8.65
N GLY A 502 0.00 1.08 -8.68
CA GLY A 502 -1.30 1.78 -8.63
C GLY A 502 -1.80 1.93 -7.20
N GLY A 503 -3.02 2.44 -7.03
CA GLY A 503 -3.58 2.84 -5.74
C GLY A 503 -5.05 3.22 -5.78
N TYR A 504 -5.55 3.77 -4.67
CA TYR A 504 -6.95 4.18 -4.46
C TYR A 504 -7.03 5.55 -3.76
N ILE A 505 -8.05 6.34 -4.09
CA ILE A 505 -8.44 7.48 -3.25
C ILE A 505 -9.15 6.93 -2.01
N TYR A 506 -8.61 7.16 -0.81
CA TYR A 506 -9.26 6.70 0.43
C TYR A 506 -10.59 7.45 0.61
N ARG A 507 -11.69 6.69 0.64
CA ARG A 507 -13.06 7.16 0.93
C ARG A 507 -13.71 6.41 2.09
N GLY A 508 -12.88 5.74 2.91
CA GLY A 508 -13.31 4.97 4.06
C GLY A 508 -13.87 5.82 5.19
N CYS A 509 -14.58 5.16 6.11
CA CYS A 509 -15.27 5.85 7.20
C CYS A 509 -14.36 6.08 8.41
N GLN A 510 -13.46 5.14 8.72
CA GLN A 510 -12.81 5.03 10.03
C GLN A 510 -11.66 6.02 10.25
N MET A 511 -10.98 6.49 9.20
CA MET A 511 -9.77 7.32 9.26
C MET A 511 -9.99 8.68 8.58
N PRO A 512 -10.61 9.69 9.25
CA PRO A 512 -11.09 10.91 8.59
C PRO A 512 -10.00 11.73 7.86
N ASN A 513 -8.77 11.75 8.37
CA ASN A 513 -7.67 12.54 7.80
C ASN A 513 -7.21 12.03 6.43
N LEU A 514 -7.46 10.74 6.14
CA LEU A 514 -7.05 10.11 4.88
C LEU A 514 -8.00 10.43 3.71
N ASN A 515 -9.20 10.98 3.97
CA ASN A 515 -10.18 11.27 2.93
C ASN A 515 -9.58 12.16 1.82
N GLY A 516 -9.74 11.72 0.57
CA GLY A 516 -9.23 12.41 -0.61
C GLY A 516 -7.73 12.24 -0.89
N LEU A 517 -6.99 11.44 -0.10
CA LEU A 517 -5.62 11.01 -0.48
C LEU A 517 -5.71 9.86 -1.48
N TYR A 518 -5.10 10.02 -2.66
CA TYR A 518 -4.75 8.89 -3.53
C TYR A 518 -3.53 8.19 -2.93
N ILE A 519 -3.74 7.07 -2.24
CA ILE A 519 -2.67 6.27 -1.63
C ILE A 519 -2.31 5.13 -2.58
N PHE A 520 -1.02 5.05 -2.92
CA PHE A 520 -0.46 4.13 -3.89
C PHE A 520 0.92 3.62 -3.44
N GLY A 521 1.54 2.74 -4.22
CA GLY A 521 2.86 2.21 -3.88
C GLY A 521 3.63 1.70 -5.09
N ASP A 522 4.84 1.24 -4.82
CA ASP A 522 5.78 0.72 -5.81
C ASP A 522 6.27 -0.68 -5.44
N PHE A 523 6.02 -1.66 -6.31
CA PHE A 523 6.33 -3.07 -6.12
C PHE A 523 7.83 -3.35 -5.92
N MET A 524 8.71 -2.64 -6.63
CA MET A 524 10.15 -2.94 -6.67
C MET A 524 10.98 -2.28 -5.56
N SER A 525 10.54 -1.15 -5.04
CA SER A 525 11.13 -0.47 -3.89
C SER A 525 10.43 -0.81 -2.58
N GLY A 526 9.12 -1.09 -2.62
CA GLY A 526 8.26 -1.24 -1.46
C GLY A 526 7.88 0.10 -0.82
N ARG A 527 7.91 1.20 -1.58
CA ARG A 527 7.51 2.52 -1.09
C ARG A 527 5.99 2.66 -1.10
N LEU A 528 5.45 3.27 -0.05
CA LEU A 528 4.09 3.78 0.01
C LEU A 528 4.12 5.30 -0.17
N MET A 529 3.18 5.84 -0.93
CA MET A 529 3.16 7.24 -1.36
C MET A 529 1.72 7.73 -1.41
N SER A 530 1.52 9.05 -1.36
CA SER A 530 0.21 9.66 -1.57
C SER A 530 0.27 10.88 -2.47
N LEU A 531 -0.83 11.11 -3.18
CA LEU A 531 -1.13 12.38 -3.85
C LEU A 531 -2.38 13.01 -3.24
N ARG A 532 -2.37 14.32 -3.00
CA ARG A 532 -3.56 15.12 -2.66
C ARG A 532 -3.80 16.17 -3.74
N GLU A 533 -5.00 16.19 -4.29
CA GLU A 533 -5.43 17.18 -5.26
C GLU A 533 -5.74 18.52 -4.60
N ASN A 534 -5.20 19.61 -5.13
CA ASN A 534 -5.68 20.96 -4.85
C ASN A 534 -6.83 21.27 -5.81
N VAL A 535 -8.07 21.08 -5.35
CA VAL A 535 -9.30 21.28 -6.15
C VAL A 535 -9.48 22.69 -6.73
N THR A 536 -8.68 23.68 -6.29
CA THR A 536 -8.69 25.05 -6.83
C THR A 536 -7.71 25.25 -7.99
N THR A 537 -6.61 24.49 -8.04
CA THR A 537 -5.58 24.62 -9.11
C THR A 537 -5.51 23.42 -10.05
N GLY A 538 -6.03 22.25 -9.64
CA GLY A 538 -5.88 20.98 -10.35
C GLY A 538 -4.51 20.31 -10.15
N GLU A 539 -3.63 20.90 -9.34
CA GLU A 539 -2.30 20.37 -9.05
C GLU A 539 -2.35 19.27 -7.99
N TRP A 540 -1.46 18.29 -8.09
CA TRP A 540 -1.36 17.18 -7.15
C TRP A 540 -0.12 17.33 -6.26
N GLN A 541 -0.32 17.57 -4.97
CA GLN A 541 0.74 17.56 -3.97
C GLN A 541 1.15 16.11 -3.67
N TYR A 542 2.45 15.84 -3.68
CA TYR A 542 3.04 14.54 -3.35
C TYR A 542 3.56 14.50 -1.91
N ASN A 543 3.26 13.42 -1.20
CA ASN A 543 3.83 13.08 0.10
C ASN A 543 4.26 11.60 0.15
N GLU A 544 5.40 11.31 0.76
CA GLU A 544 5.83 9.95 1.11
C GLU A 544 4.95 9.41 2.27
N ILE A 545 4.79 8.09 2.37
CA ILE A 545 4.17 7.43 3.54
C ILE A 545 5.21 6.57 4.25
N CYS A 546 5.41 6.86 5.53
CA CYS A 546 6.34 6.17 6.41
C CYS A 546 5.59 5.32 7.43
N MET A 547 6.26 4.29 7.95
CA MET A 547 5.72 3.52 9.08
C MET A 547 5.95 4.28 10.37
N GLY A 548 4.89 4.50 11.13
CA GLY A 548 4.96 5.18 12.42
C GLY A 548 5.91 4.48 13.40
N ARG A 549 6.56 5.28 14.24
CA ARG A 549 7.55 4.78 15.22
C ARG A 549 6.91 3.82 16.22
N ASP A 550 7.73 3.11 17.00
CA ASP A 550 7.23 2.18 18.03
C ASP A 550 6.36 2.87 19.11
N GLN A 551 6.43 4.19 19.26
CA GLN A 551 5.47 4.98 20.05
C GLN A 551 4.18 5.27 19.25
N THR A 552 4.31 5.79 18.02
CA THR A 552 3.18 6.16 17.16
C THR A 552 2.23 4.98 16.90
N CYS A 553 2.77 3.79 16.69
CA CYS A 553 2.00 2.58 16.42
C CYS A 553 1.73 1.70 17.67
N ARG A 554 1.86 2.22 18.90
CA ARG A 554 1.74 1.43 20.15
C ARG A 554 0.30 1.01 20.52
N PHE A 555 -0.55 0.73 19.54
CA PHE A 555 -1.90 0.20 19.74
C PHE A 555 -1.95 -1.32 19.45
N PRO A 556 -2.80 -2.11 20.13
CA PRO A 556 -3.01 -3.53 19.85
C PRO A 556 -3.41 -3.78 18.40
N LYS A 557 -2.92 -4.89 17.84
CA LYS A 557 -3.09 -5.28 16.43
C LYS A 557 -2.38 -4.40 15.42
N LEU A 558 -1.79 -3.26 15.82
CA LEU A 558 -0.98 -2.45 14.93
C LEU A 558 0.47 -2.95 14.86
N ILE A 559 1.03 -2.83 13.66
CA ILE A 559 2.41 -3.11 13.28
C ILE A 559 2.94 -1.95 12.43
N ASN A 560 4.26 -1.78 12.44
CA ASN A 560 4.97 -0.73 11.70
C ASN A 560 6.01 -1.31 10.72
N SER A 561 5.70 -2.47 10.17
CA SER A 561 6.54 -3.18 9.21
C SER A 561 5.68 -4.05 8.28
N TYR A 562 6.04 -4.11 7.01
CA TYR A 562 5.37 -4.89 5.98
C TYR A 562 6.39 -5.51 5.03
N TYR A 563 5.99 -6.54 4.27
CA TYR A 563 6.88 -7.10 3.25
C TYR A 563 6.99 -6.20 2.03
N LYS A 564 8.22 -6.06 1.54
CA LYS A 564 8.63 -5.09 0.52
C LYS A 564 7.81 -5.15 -0.78
N TYR A 565 7.48 -6.33 -1.30
CA TYR A 565 6.87 -6.42 -2.63
C TYR A 565 5.37 -6.13 -2.55
N ILE A 566 4.96 -4.87 -2.78
CA ILE A 566 3.57 -4.43 -2.82
C ILE A 566 2.93 -4.88 -4.14
N ILE A 567 2.12 -5.93 -4.10
CA ILE A 567 1.51 -6.60 -5.25
C ILE A 567 0.24 -5.89 -5.73
N SER A 568 -0.60 -5.36 -4.82
CA SER A 568 -1.86 -4.71 -5.21
C SER A 568 -2.39 -3.83 -4.09
N PHE A 569 -3.33 -2.94 -4.41
CA PHE A 569 -4.21 -2.29 -3.45
C PHE A 569 -5.64 -2.84 -3.59
N ALA A 570 -6.46 -2.65 -2.56
CA ALA A 570 -7.88 -2.99 -2.55
C ALA A 570 -8.62 -2.20 -1.46
N GLU A 571 -9.89 -1.90 -1.66
CA GLU A 571 -10.78 -1.39 -0.62
C GLU A 571 -11.75 -2.48 -0.13
N ASP A 572 -12.26 -2.35 1.09
CA ASP A 572 -13.44 -3.12 1.53
C ASP A 572 -14.76 -2.42 1.16
N GLU A 573 -15.87 -3.08 1.47
CA GLU A 573 -17.22 -2.56 1.20
C GLU A 573 -17.48 -1.21 1.89
N ALA A 574 -16.82 -0.93 3.02
CA ALA A 574 -16.90 0.35 3.75
C ALA A 574 -15.91 1.41 3.26
N GLY A 575 -15.13 1.14 2.20
CA GLY A 575 -14.12 2.04 1.63
C GLY A 575 -12.80 2.08 2.40
N GLU A 576 -12.61 1.18 3.37
CA GLU A 576 -11.35 1.08 4.11
C GLU A 576 -10.24 0.53 3.21
N LEU A 577 -9.05 1.12 3.24
CA LEU A 577 -7.98 0.79 2.29
C LEU A 577 -7.01 -0.27 2.82
N TYR A 578 -6.67 -1.19 1.91
CA TYR A 578 -5.76 -2.31 2.12
C TYR A 578 -4.71 -2.35 1.00
N PHE A 579 -3.56 -2.94 1.31
CA PHE A 579 -2.62 -3.40 0.29
C PHE A 579 -2.18 -4.85 0.52
N LEU A 580 -1.88 -5.50 -0.59
CA LEU A 580 -1.52 -6.90 -0.71
C LEU A 580 -0.03 -6.93 -1.00
N ALA A 581 0.76 -7.64 -0.20
CA ALA A 581 2.21 -7.68 -0.35
C ALA A 581 2.79 -9.07 -0.05
N THR A 582 4.06 -9.29 -0.38
CA THR A 582 4.72 -10.58 -0.16
C THR A 582 6.21 -10.43 0.15
N GLY A 583 6.76 -11.36 0.93
CA GLY A 583 8.22 -11.50 1.09
C GLY A 583 8.90 -12.10 -0.15
N VAL A 584 8.14 -12.82 -1.01
CA VAL A 584 8.65 -13.49 -2.22
C VAL A 584 7.60 -13.39 -3.33
N ALA A 585 7.91 -12.65 -4.40
CA ALA A 585 7.02 -12.42 -5.55
C ALA A 585 7.01 -13.60 -6.53
N SER A 586 6.48 -14.75 -6.09
CA SER A 586 6.33 -15.98 -6.89
C SER A 586 4.96 -16.60 -6.65
N ALA A 587 4.26 -17.01 -7.72
CA ALA A 587 2.94 -17.63 -7.69
C ALA A 587 2.83 -18.88 -6.80
N THR A 588 3.95 -19.48 -6.41
CA THR A 588 3.98 -20.69 -5.57
C THR A 588 4.33 -20.42 -4.10
N ALA A 589 4.95 -19.28 -3.78
CA ALA A 589 5.47 -18.98 -2.45
C ALA A 589 4.38 -18.46 -1.50
N ARG A 590 4.20 -19.11 -0.34
CA ARG A 590 3.24 -18.71 0.71
C ARG A 590 3.71 -17.53 1.58
N GLY A 591 4.34 -16.53 0.95
CA GLY A 591 4.88 -15.33 1.58
C GLY A 591 3.92 -14.14 1.58
N GLY A 592 2.71 -14.29 1.04
CA GLY A 592 1.74 -13.22 0.85
C GLY A 592 0.94 -12.87 2.11
N VAL A 593 0.71 -11.58 2.29
CA VAL A 593 0.01 -10.94 3.41
C VAL A 593 -0.87 -9.79 2.88
N ILE A 594 -1.96 -9.49 3.59
CA ILE A 594 -2.79 -8.31 3.36
C ILE A 594 -2.75 -7.44 4.62
N TYR A 595 -2.49 -6.15 4.42
CA TYR A 595 -2.41 -5.13 5.45
C TYR A 595 -3.52 -4.10 5.24
N LYS A 596 -4.28 -3.79 6.30
CA LYS A 596 -5.12 -2.59 6.36
C LYS A 596 -4.25 -1.38 6.72
N ILE A 597 -4.51 -0.23 6.09
CA ILE A 597 -3.89 1.06 6.44
C ILE A 597 -4.69 1.72 7.58
N VAL A 598 -3.98 2.28 8.57
CA VAL A 598 -4.55 2.88 9.79
C VAL A 598 -3.88 4.22 10.09
N ASP A 599 -4.70 5.25 10.32
CA ASP A 599 -4.28 6.51 10.94
C ASP A 599 -4.24 6.32 12.48
N PRO A 600 -3.07 6.45 13.13
CA PRO A 600 -2.93 6.33 14.57
C PRO A 600 -3.26 7.62 15.34
N SER A 601 -3.45 8.76 14.66
CA SER A 601 -3.70 10.06 15.30
C SER A 601 -5.18 10.35 15.50
N ARG A 602 -6.06 9.85 14.62
CA ARG A 602 -7.50 10.12 14.68
C ARG A 602 -8.35 9.01 14.09
N ARG A 603 -9.48 8.73 14.74
CA ARG A 603 -10.56 7.90 14.19
C ARG A 603 -11.88 8.66 14.03
N ALA A 604 -12.82 8.00 13.36
CA ALA A 604 -14.22 8.35 13.42
C ALA A 604 -14.85 8.12 14.82
N PRO A 605 -15.86 8.92 15.20
CA PRO A 605 -16.59 8.76 16.47
C PRO A 605 -17.22 7.37 16.63
N PRO A 606 -17.45 6.92 17.88
CA PRO A 606 -18.24 5.73 18.16
C PRO A 606 -19.59 5.74 17.42
N GLY A 607 -20.04 4.54 17.05
CA GLY A 607 -21.23 4.33 16.24
C GLY A 607 -21.15 4.79 14.77
N LYS A 608 -20.32 5.78 14.39
CA LYS A 608 -20.35 6.40 13.04
C LYS A 608 -20.08 5.37 11.94
N CYS A 609 -19.09 4.51 12.16
CA CYS A 609 -18.69 3.44 11.24
C CYS A 609 -19.09 2.06 11.78
N SER A 610 -20.19 1.98 12.55
CA SER A 610 -20.69 0.72 13.09
C SER A 610 -21.43 -0.08 12.01
N ILE A 611 -20.71 -1.02 11.41
CA ILE A 611 -21.22 -1.92 10.40
C ILE A 611 -21.98 -3.08 11.08
N LYS A 612 -23.12 -3.48 10.52
CA LYS A 612 -23.88 -4.69 10.91
C LYS A 612 -23.98 -5.62 9.70
N PRO A 613 -23.01 -6.53 9.48
CA PRO A 613 -22.96 -7.33 8.26
C PRO A 613 -24.16 -8.27 8.09
N SER A 614 -24.67 -8.38 6.87
CA SER A 614 -25.70 -9.34 6.46
C SER A 614 -25.26 -10.79 6.73
N PRO A 615 -26.12 -11.66 7.29
CA PRO A 615 -25.74 -13.04 7.63
C PRO A 615 -25.34 -13.89 6.41
N VAL A 616 -24.10 -14.39 6.42
CA VAL A 616 -23.57 -15.30 5.39
C VAL A 616 -23.91 -16.75 5.74
N LYS A 617 -24.54 -17.49 4.81
CA LYS A 617 -24.66 -18.95 4.88
C LYS A 617 -23.30 -19.56 4.57
N ILE A 618 -22.74 -20.39 5.45
CA ILE A 618 -21.39 -20.95 5.31
C ILE A 618 -21.47 -22.46 5.11
N LYS A 619 -20.71 -23.01 4.17
CA LYS A 619 -20.50 -24.46 3.99
C LYS A 619 -19.02 -24.77 3.97
N GLY A 620 -18.60 -25.70 4.83
CA GLY A 620 -17.18 -26.00 5.07
C GLY A 620 -16.76 -25.65 6.48
N LYS A 621 -15.45 -25.55 6.72
CA LYS A 621 -14.87 -25.11 7.99
C LYS A 621 -14.46 -23.65 7.90
N LEU A 622 -14.56 -22.94 9.02
CA LEU A 622 -13.92 -21.65 9.19
C LEU A 622 -12.48 -21.84 9.66
N ILE A 623 -11.58 -21.06 9.07
CA ILE A 623 -10.20 -20.90 9.48
C ILE A 623 -10.11 -19.48 10.06
N HIS A 624 -10.03 -19.38 11.38
CA HIS A 624 -9.88 -18.09 12.05
C HIS A 624 -8.53 -17.45 11.70
N PHE A 625 -8.53 -16.15 11.47
CA PHE A 625 -7.30 -15.40 11.21
C PHE A 625 -6.51 -15.22 12.52
N HIS A 626 -5.23 -15.54 12.44
CA HIS A 626 -4.24 -15.25 13.46
C HIS A 626 -3.05 -14.55 12.76
N PRO A 627 -2.68 -13.33 13.15
CA PRO A 627 -1.54 -12.64 12.57
C PRO A 627 -0.22 -13.32 12.94
N LYS A 628 0.83 -13.01 12.17
CA LYS A 628 2.18 -13.58 12.33
C LYS A 628 3.20 -12.55 12.79
N GLU A 629 3.04 -11.28 12.40
CA GLU A 629 3.94 -10.23 12.84
C GLU A 629 3.66 -9.83 14.30
N GLU A 630 4.72 -9.48 15.05
CA GLU A 630 4.59 -9.08 16.45
C GLU A 630 4.05 -7.64 16.56
N TYR A 631 2.91 -7.47 17.25
CA TYR A 631 2.32 -6.16 17.50
C TYR A 631 3.30 -5.22 18.22
N VAL A 632 3.31 -3.94 17.86
CA VAL A 632 4.23 -2.94 18.44
C VAL A 632 4.11 -2.87 19.97
N ILE A 633 2.89 -2.94 20.50
CA ILE A 633 2.63 -2.94 21.95
C ILE A 633 3.35 -4.09 22.70
N ASN A 634 3.50 -5.25 22.07
CA ASN A 634 4.15 -6.45 22.65
C ASN A 634 5.68 -6.38 22.61
N LYS A 635 6.27 -5.58 21.70
CA LYS A 635 7.72 -5.43 21.58
C LYS A 635 8.26 -4.96 22.94
N LYS A 636 9.26 -5.67 23.47
CA LYS A 636 9.93 -5.25 24.71
C LYS A 636 10.54 -3.85 24.51
N PRO A 637 10.35 -2.91 25.45
CA PRO A 637 10.99 -1.60 25.36
C PRO A 637 12.50 -1.77 25.19
N THR A 638 13.05 -1.24 24.10
CA THR A 638 14.51 -1.25 23.88
C THR A 638 15.10 -0.16 24.77
N THR A 639 15.24 -0.48 26.06
CA THR A 639 15.94 0.33 27.06
C THR A 639 17.42 0.38 26.68
N THR A 640 17.75 1.33 25.81
CA THR A 640 19.12 1.72 25.49
C THR A 640 19.78 2.17 26.78
N ALA A 641 20.49 1.24 27.43
CA ALA A 641 21.04 1.46 28.75
C ALA A 641 22.01 2.66 28.70
N VAL A 642 21.68 3.70 29.46
CA VAL A 642 22.57 4.84 29.70
C VAL A 642 23.93 4.30 30.13
N PRO A 643 25.07 4.75 29.56
CA PRO A 643 26.38 4.19 29.86
C PRO A 643 26.82 4.41 31.32
N THR A 644 26.36 3.55 32.23
CA THR A 644 26.72 3.54 33.65
C THR A 644 28.23 3.42 33.78
N THR A 645 28.89 4.53 34.12
CA THR A 645 30.35 4.64 34.10
C THR A 645 30.93 4.06 35.40
N THR A 646 30.79 2.75 35.57
CA THR A 646 31.24 2.03 36.76
C THR A 646 32.76 1.89 36.75
N THR A 647 33.47 2.82 37.39
CA THR A 647 34.92 2.75 37.59
C THR A 647 35.30 1.68 38.62
N THR A 648 35.45 0.44 38.17
CA THR A 648 35.95 -0.65 39.03
C THR A 648 37.48 -0.63 39.09
N THR A 649 38.02 -0.29 40.27
CA THR A 649 39.45 -0.33 40.56
C THR A 649 39.99 -1.77 40.58
N LYS A 650 41.26 -1.94 40.19
CA LYS A 650 41.97 -3.23 40.31
C LYS A 650 42.85 -3.26 41.57
N PRO A 651 42.57 -4.13 42.55
CA PRO A 651 43.59 -4.65 43.44
C PRO A 651 44.59 -5.52 42.66
N THR A 652 45.80 -5.66 43.20
CA THR A 652 46.84 -6.58 42.70
C THR A 652 47.31 -7.47 43.86
N THR A 653 48.06 -8.54 43.56
CA THR A 653 48.52 -9.62 44.47
C THR A 653 47.43 -10.67 44.82
N THR A 654 47.73 -11.94 45.14
CA THR A 654 49.04 -12.63 45.31
C THR A 654 49.00 -14.07 44.73
N LYS A 655 50.14 -14.66 44.37
CA LYS A 655 50.26 -16.08 43.96
C LYS A 655 50.47 -17.02 45.16
N LYS A 656 49.73 -18.13 45.26
CA LYS A 656 50.28 -19.42 45.75
C LYS A 656 49.47 -20.68 45.37
N LYS A 657 50.08 -21.51 44.53
CA LYS A 657 49.98 -22.98 44.36
C LYS A 657 48.64 -23.71 44.66
N THR A 658 48.10 -24.35 43.62
CA THR A 658 47.40 -25.65 43.72
C THR A 658 48.12 -26.67 42.83
N ARG A 659 47.99 -27.98 43.11
CA ARG A 659 48.87 -29.05 42.56
C ARG A 659 48.37 -29.61 41.21
N ILE A 660 49.30 -30.00 40.34
CA ILE A 660 49.06 -30.46 38.97
C ILE A 660 48.74 -31.96 38.93
N VAL A 661 47.73 -32.34 38.13
CA VAL A 661 47.61 -33.67 37.51
C VAL A 661 47.25 -33.46 36.03
N ILE A 662 48.02 -34.08 35.12
CA ILE A 662 47.79 -34.01 33.67
C ILE A 662 47.54 -35.43 33.15
N LYS A 663 46.45 -35.62 32.40
CA LYS A 663 46.31 -36.75 31.46
C LYS A 663 46.17 -36.18 30.05
N LYS A 664 46.98 -36.69 29.11
CA LYS A 664 46.97 -36.31 27.70
C LYS A 664 45.91 -37.12 26.92
N PRO A 665 45.33 -36.60 25.84
CA PRO A 665 44.56 -37.40 24.88
C PRO A 665 45.49 -38.30 24.04
N PRO A 666 45.01 -39.47 23.56
CA PRO A 666 45.75 -40.34 22.64
C PRO A 666 45.68 -39.87 21.18
N MET A 667 46.65 -40.28 20.36
CA MET A 667 46.75 -39.97 18.92
C MET A 667 46.28 -41.13 18.01
N PRO A 668 45.89 -40.85 16.75
CA PRO A 668 45.70 -41.87 15.71
C PRO A 668 47.03 -42.32 15.08
N THR A 669 47.07 -43.54 14.53
CA THR A 669 48.23 -44.08 13.76
C THR A 669 47.78 -44.82 12.47
N ARG A 670 48.75 -45.29 11.65
CA ARG A 670 48.66 -45.27 10.16
C ARG A 670 49.66 -46.20 9.45
N LYS A 671 49.25 -46.88 8.36
CA LYS A 671 50.01 -47.28 7.11
C LYS A 671 49.06 -48.10 6.19
N LYS A 672 48.81 -47.84 4.89
CA LYS A 672 49.62 -47.69 3.63
C LYS A 672 50.19 -49.03 3.05
N PRO A 673 50.42 -49.20 1.71
CA PRO A 673 49.79 -48.56 0.52
C PRO A 673 49.70 -49.36 -0.84
N LYS A 674 48.83 -48.92 -1.79
CA LYS A 674 48.91 -49.07 -3.29
C LYS A 674 48.84 -50.53 -3.88
N PRO A 675 48.78 -50.79 -5.23
CA PRO A 675 49.07 -49.98 -6.45
C PRO A 675 47.85 -49.83 -7.43
N PRO A 676 47.99 -49.40 -8.72
CA PRO A 676 46.86 -48.91 -9.57
C PRO A 676 46.43 -49.86 -10.72
N PRO A 677 45.36 -49.53 -11.49
CA PRO A 677 44.96 -50.26 -12.71
C PRO A 677 45.57 -49.68 -14.00
N THR A 678 46.03 -50.56 -14.91
CA THR A 678 46.42 -50.22 -16.30
C THR A 678 46.00 -51.32 -17.29
N THR A 679 45.32 -50.90 -18.36
CA THR A 679 45.29 -51.50 -19.73
C THR A 679 44.93 -52.98 -19.97
N ALA A 680 43.81 -53.15 -20.69
CA ALA A 680 43.66 -53.93 -21.95
C ALA A 680 43.25 -55.43 -21.98
N ALA A 681 42.73 -55.79 -23.16
CA ALA A 681 42.71 -57.12 -23.82
C ALA A 681 41.73 -58.24 -23.39
N THR A 682 40.52 -58.18 -23.95
CA THR A 682 39.81 -59.26 -24.68
C THR A 682 40.32 -60.72 -24.63
N ARG A 683 39.40 -61.70 -24.38
CA ARG A 683 38.85 -62.64 -25.41
C ARG A 683 37.97 -63.77 -24.86
N LYS A 684 36.75 -63.91 -25.44
CA LYS A 684 36.02 -65.18 -25.73
C LYS A 684 35.60 -66.04 -24.50
N THR A 685 34.61 -66.93 -24.56
CA THR A 685 34.07 -67.74 -25.67
C THR A 685 32.54 -67.78 -25.79
N THR A 686 32.07 -68.13 -26.99
CA THR A 686 30.66 -68.34 -27.36
C THR A 686 30.27 -69.81 -27.33
N ARG A 687 29.13 -70.16 -26.72
CA ARG A 687 28.12 -71.13 -27.21
C ARG A 687 26.87 -71.04 -26.32
N LYS A 688 25.72 -70.64 -26.89
CA LYS A 688 24.64 -71.51 -27.42
C LYS A 688 23.85 -72.28 -26.34
N THR A 689 22.71 -71.71 -25.95
CA THR A 689 21.43 -72.45 -25.82
C THR A 689 20.31 -71.53 -26.33
N THR A 690 19.24 -72.10 -26.88
CA THR A 690 18.16 -71.35 -27.55
C THR A 690 16.83 -71.38 -26.81
N LEU A 691 16.04 -70.33 -27.03
CA LEU A 691 14.58 -70.22 -26.81
C LEU A 691 13.78 -71.34 -27.54
N PRO A 692 12.43 -71.43 -27.41
CA PRO A 692 11.47 -70.65 -26.59
C PRO A 692 10.45 -71.54 -25.79
N THR A 693 9.41 -70.94 -25.19
CA THR A 693 7.97 -71.16 -25.54
C THR A 693 7.02 -71.05 -24.33
N THR A 694 5.78 -70.63 -24.59
CA THR A 694 4.68 -70.38 -23.63
C THR A 694 3.74 -71.60 -23.48
N THR A 695 2.70 -71.45 -22.64
CA THR A 695 1.42 -72.22 -22.56
C THR A 695 1.36 -73.59 -21.86
N LEU A 696 0.26 -73.75 -21.12
CA LEU A 696 -0.41 -75.00 -20.69
C LEU A 696 -1.93 -74.75 -20.82
N ALA A 697 -2.76 -75.79 -20.98
CA ALA A 697 -4.14 -75.61 -21.49
C ALA A 697 -5.22 -76.60 -20.96
N LEU A 698 -6.46 -76.08 -20.98
CA LEU A 698 -7.78 -76.73 -21.16
C LEU A 698 -8.30 -77.87 -20.23
N LYS A 699 -9.51 -77.64 -19.67
CA LYS A 699 -10.76 -78.43 -19.89
C LYS A 699 -11.97 -77.69 -19.22
N THR A 700 -12.83 -76.98 -19.96
CA THR A 700 -14.10 -77.39 -20.65
C THR A 700 -15.32 -77.65 -19.75
N THR A 701 -16.39 -76.82 -19.89
CA THR A 701 -17.77 -77.20 -20.32
C THR A 701 -18.73 -76.00 -20.48
N THR A 702 -19.61 -76.04 -21.52
CA THR A 702 -20.96 -75.39 -21.65
C THR A 702 -21.14 -73.85 -21.55
N LYS A 703 -22.05 -73.16 -22.28
CA LYS A 703 -22.90 -73.47 -23.47
C LYS A 703 -23.44 -72.16 -24.11
N SER A 704 -23.70 -72.15 -25.42
CA SER A 704 -24.44 -71.14 -26.25
C SER A 704 -23.95 -69.67 -26.26
N ALA A 705 -23.86 -68.86 -27.34
CA ALA A 705 -24.08 -68.93 -28.80
C ALA A 705 -25.17 -68.00 -29.37
N SER A 706 -24.75 -66.87 -29.98
CA SER A 706 -25.24 -66.35 -31.27
C SER A 706 -24.26 -65.32 -31.84
N THR A 707 -24.12 -65.24 -33.18
CA THR A 707 -23.08 -64.44 -33.88
C THR A 707 -23.49 -64.14 -35.33
N THR A 708 -23.26 -62.93 -35.87
CA THR A 708 -23.30 -62.70 -37.34
C THR A 708 -22.28 -61.68 -37.86
N THR A 709 -21.76 -61.93 -39.06
CA THR A 709 -20.59 -61.30 -39.72
C THR A 709 -20.86 -61.16 -41.25
N VAL A 710 -20.01 -60.62 -42.16
CA VAL A 710 -18.59 -60.20 -42.11
C VAL A 710 -18.24 -59.13 -43.21
N LYS A 711 -17.52 -58.05 -42.84
CA LYS A 711 -16.39 -57.42 -43.60
C LYS A 711 -16.62 -56.77 -45.03
N PRO A 712 -15.57 -56.20 -45.70
CA PRO A 712 -15.70 -55.12 -46.72
C PRO A 712 -15.07 -55.46 -48.10
N ARG A 713 -14.95 -54.49 -49.06
CA ARG A 713 -13.69 -53.96 -49.69
C ARG A 713 -13.84 -53.10 -51.01
N THR A 714 -13.14 -51.95 -51.09
CA THR A 714 -12.36 -51.35 -52.26
C THR A 714 -12.94 -50.94 -53.66
N VAL A 715 -12.56 -49.71 -54.09
CA VAL A 715 -11.89 -49.29 -55.38
C VAL A 715 -12.64 -48.60 -56.58
N GLN A 716 -12.50 -47.26 -56.64
CA GLN A 716 -12.01 -46.36 -57.75
C GLN A 716 -12.78 -45.91 -59.06
N MET A 717 -12.56 -44.60 -59.35
CA MET A 717 -12.24 -43.89 -60.64
C MET A 717 -13.30 -43.46 -61.69
N ALA A 718 -13.60 -42.15 -61.72
CA ALA A 718 -13.64 -41.19 -62.85
C ALA A 718 -13.84 -39.76 -62.25
N ALA A 719 -13.16 -38.65 -62.61
CA ALA A 719 -13.07 -37.91 -63.89
C ALA A 719 -14.44 -37.36 -64.36
N THR A 720 -14.65 -36.08 -64.73
CA THR A 720 -13.71 -34.99 -65.14
C THR A 720 -14.29 -33.58 -64.86
N THR A 721 -13.44 -32.53 -64.88
CA THR A 721 -13.79 -31.08 -65.00
C THR A 721 -13.78 -30.65 -66.50
N PRO A 722 -14.03 -29.38 -66.97
CA PRO A 722 -14.10 -28.09 -66.24
C PRO A 722 -15.10 -26.97 -66.70
N ALA A 723 -15.11 -25.88 -65.91
CA ALA A 723 -15.16 -24.44 -66.31
C ALA A 723 -16.42 -23.73 -66.89
N THR A 724 -16.56 -22.46 -66.48
CA THR A 724 -17.25 -21.29 -67.13
C THR A 724 -18.77 -21.39 -67.37
N THR A 725 -19.58 -20.37 -67.06
CA THR A 725 -19.45 -18.92 -67.31
C THR A 725 -20.05 -18.01 -66.20
N SER A 726 -20.06 -16.69 -66.43
CA SER A 726 -20.51 -15.62 -65.52
C SER A 726 -21.75 -14.86 -66.06
N SER A 727 -22.05 -13.66 -65.53
CA SER A 727 -23.13 -12.71 -65.92
C SER A 727 -24.53 -13.07 -65.36
N THR A 728 -25.14 -12.32 -64.41
CA THR A 728 -25.73 -10.96 -64.41
C THR A 728 -27.07 -10.82 -65.15
N GLY A 729 -28.09 -10.23 -64.49
CA GLY A 729 -29.08 -9.41 -65.21
C GLY A 729 -30.56 -9.50 -64.80
N TYR A 730 -31.03 -8.50 -64.05
CA TYR A 730 -32.23 -7.70 -64.37
C TYR A 730 -33.59 -8.37 -64.77
N ARG A 731 -34.54 -8.31 -63.81
CA ARG A 731 -35.72 -7.40 -63.79
C ARG A 731 -37.15 -7.91 -64.15
N THR A 732 -38.11 -7.31 -63.43
CA THR A 732 -39.51 -6.94 -63.82
C THR A 732 -40.65 -7.98 -63.80
N THR A 733 -41.44 -7.90 -62.70
CA THR A 733 -42.92 -7.72 -62.63
C THR A 733 -43.89 -8.69 -63.32
N SER A 734 -44.67 -9.41 -62.48
CA SER A 734 -46.12 -9.20 -62.24
C SER A 734 -46.55 -9.99 -60.98
N THR A 735 -47.74 -9.87 -60.35
CA THR A 735 -49.02 -9.21 -60.71
C THR A 735 -49.82 -8.80 -59.44
N THR A 736 -50.59 -7.69 -59.54
CA THR A 736 -51.91 -7.39 -58.89
C THR A 736 -52.23 -7.61 -57.39
N ALA A 737 -52.66 -6.49 -56.76
CA ALA A 737 -53.89 -6.30 -55.94
C ALA A 737 -54.02 -6.96 -54.52
N ASP A 738 -54.75 -6.40 -53.53
CA ASP A 738 -55.53 -5.14 -53.49
C ASP A 738 -55.56 -4.47 -52.07
N SER A 739 -55.97 -3.18 -52.03
CA SER A 739 -56.43 -2.29 -50.93
C SER A 739 -55.96 -2.52 -49.46
N SER A 740 -55.31 -1.59 -48.73
CA SER A 740 -55.53 -0.13 -48.45
C SER A 740 -56.71 0.16 -47.49
N ARG A 741 -56.70 1.10 -46.50
CA ARG A 741 -55.97 2.38 -46.26
C ARG A 741 -55.69 2.63 -44.75
N ILE A 742 -54.53 3.18 -44.32
CA ILE A 742 -54.15 4.61 -44.07
C ILE A 742 -55.02 5.40 -43.06
N ALA A 743 -54.45 5.85 -41.91
CA ALA A 743 -54.43 7.26 -41.45
C ALA A 743 -53.71 7.52 -40.10
N LYS A 744 -53.25 8.78 -39.94
CA LYS A 744 -52.31 9.37 -38.96
C LYS A 744 -52.85 9.61 -37.52
N THR A 745 -51.91 10.02 -36.66
CA THR A 745 -52.03 10.61 -35.31
C THR A 745 -53.06 11.73 -35.16
N PRO A 746 -53.63 11.90 -33.95
CA PRO A 746 -53.86 13.22 -33.37
C PRO A 746 -53.36 13.36 -31.91
N THR A 747 -53.45 14.58 -31.38
CA THR A 747 -52.99 14.99 -30.03
C THR A 747 -54.16 15.63 -29.25
N ILE A 748 -53.99 15.85 -27.93
CA ILE A 748 -54.73 16.82 -27.06
C ILE A 748 -56.00 16.31 -26.31
N THR A 749 -55.96 16.51 -24.97
CA THR A 749 -57.03 16.57 -23.93
C THR A 749 -57.86 15.36 -23.49
N THR A 750 -58.28 15.46 -22.22
CA THR A 750 -59.32 14.70 -21.49
C THR A 750 -60.74 15.05 -21.95
N PRO A 751 -61.74 14.23 -21.59
CA PRO A 751 -62.80 14.74 -20.70
C PRO A 751 -63.27 13.71 -19.64
N SER A 752 -64.29 14.05 -18.85
CA SER A 752 -64.71 13.34 -17.63
C SER A 752 -66.22 13.09 -17.51
N SER A 753 -66.61 12.06 -16.74
CA SER A 753 -67.91 11.93 -16.05
C SER A 753 -67.91 10.73 -15.08
N GLY A 754 -68.54 10.74 -13.90
CA GLY A 754 -69.10 11.88 -13.14
C GLY A 754 -70.14 11.47 -12.07
N ARG A 755 -70.10 12.14 -10.89
CA ARG A 755 -71.07 12.10 -9.75
C ARG A 755 -71.15 10.73 -9.02
N HIS A 756 -71.32 10.62 -7.69
CA HIS A 756 -71.75 11.52 -6.60
C HIS A 756 -70.63 11.67 -5.53
N GLY A 757 -70.69 12.48 -4.47
CA GLY A 757 -71.65 13.48 -3.95
C GLY A 757 -70.95 14.36 -2.88
N ARG A 758 -71.56 15.48 -2.42
CA ARG A 758 -70.88 16.47 -1.54
C ARG A 758 -70.98 16.18 -0.03
N PRO A 759 -69.98 16.59 0.79
CA PRO A 759 -70.00 16.50 2.25
C PRO A 759 -70.48 17.79 2.96
N LEU A 760 -70.88 17.65 4.23
CA LEU A 760 -71.08 18.59 5.37
C LEU A 760 -71.38 17.66 6.60
N GLN A 761 -71.26 18.00 7.90
CA GLN A 761 -71.17 19.29 8.59
C GLN A 761 -70.50 19.20 10.00
N TYR A 762 -69.91 20.32 10.41
CA TYR A 762 -69.51 20.84 11.75
C TYR A 762 -70.63 20.86 12.86
N PRO A 763 -70.49 21.46 14.10
CA PRO A 763 -69.33 22.04 14.87
C PRO A 763 -69.21 21.60 16.40
N PRO A 764 -69.22 22.44 17.50
CA PRO A 764 -67.98 22.75 18.28
C PRO A 764 -68.08 22.89 19.85
N SER A 765 -67.01 23.46 20.46
CA SER A 765 -66.96 24.34 21.68
C SER A 765 -66.97 23.67 23.08
N THR A 766 -66.47 24.25 24.19
CA THR A 766 -65.97 25.62 24.57
C THR A 766 -64.89 25.45 25.69
N THR A 767 -64.03 26.36 26.19
CA THR A 767 -63.80 27.84 26.09
C THR A 767 -62.27 28.10 25.91
N SER A 768 -61.43 28.95 26.57
CA SER A 768 -61.43 30.08 27.55
C SER A 768 -60.03 30.76 27.56
N GLN A 769 -59.77 32.03 27.95
CA GLN A 769 -60.46 33.32 27.75
C GLN A 769 -59.48 34.54 27.95
N TYR A 770 -59.42 35.44 26.95
CA TYR A 770 -59.26 36.92 27.04
C TYR A 770 -58.00 37.73 27.45
N PHE A 771 -57.97 38.96 26.87
CA PHE A 771 -57.27 40.23 27.17
C PHE A 771 -55.88 40.63 26.58
N LYS A 772 -55.75 41.95 26.33
CA LYS A 772 -54.64 42.76 25.76
C LYS A 772 -54.34 43.94 26.72
N PRO A 773 -53.08 44.44 26.83
CA PRO A 773 -52.67 45.73 26.19
C PRO A 773 -51.23 45.69 25.60
N GLN A 774 -50.90 46.30 24.43
CA GLN A 774 -50.47 47.69 24.13
C GLN A 774 -48.98 48.06 24.39
N LEU A 775 -48.49 49.13 23.70
CA LEU A 775 -47.08 49.53 23.49
C LEU A 775 -46.53 50.52 24.55
N LEU A 776 -45.19 50.49 24.76
CA LEU A 776 -44.22 51.58 25.10
C LEU A 776 -42.85 50.89 25.39
N THR A 777 -41.62 51.42 25.17
CA THR A 777 -41.08 52.66 24.54
C THR A 777 -39.70 52.35 23.90
N THR A 778 -39.15 53.22 23.05
CA THR A 778 -37.72 53.25 22.61
C THR A 778 -36.84 54.12 23.54
N PRO A 779 -35.52 53.88 23.68
CA PRO A 779 -34.48 54.41 22.73
C PRO A 779 -33.46 53.33 22.24
N SER A 780 -32.99 53.37 20.99
CA SER A 780 -31.66 53.87 20.52
C SER A 780 -30.41 53.07 20.97
N THR A 781 -29.35 52.87 20.16
CA THR A 781 -28.87 53.62 18.97
C THR A 781 -27.99 52.76 18.04
N LYS A 782 -28.11 52.92 16.70
CA LYS A 782 -27.06 52.71 15.65
C LYS A 782 -26.53 51.26 15.48
N LEU A 783 -25.99 50.76 14.36
CA LEU A 783 -25.79 51.17 12.94
C LEU A 783 -25.59 49.83 12.16
N LEU A 784 -25.91 49.57 10.88
CA LEU A 784 -26.62 50.27 9.79
C LEU A 784 -27.29 49.17 8.89
N LYS A 785 -27.45 49.42 7.57
CA LYS A 785 -27.74 48.45 6.48
C LYS A 785 -26.95 48.91 5.23
N GLN A 786 -26.66 48.08 4.21
CA GLN A 786 -27.49 47.78 3.02
C GLN A 786 -26.55 47.21 1.92
N PRO A 787 -27.04 46.69 0.76
CA PRO A 787 -28.27 45.93 0.54
C PRO A 787 -28.07 44.67 -0.38
N HIS A 788 -29.12 43.85 -0.51
CA HIS A 788 -29.32 42.94 -1.66
C HIS A 788 -30.18 43.64 -2.74
N MET A 789 -30.09 43.18 -4.00
CA MET A 789 -31.22 43.26 -4.96
C MET A 789 -31.14 42.15 -6.01
N THR A 790 -32.24 41.87 -6.73
CA THR A 790 -32.44 40.61 -7.47
C THR A 790 -33.28 40.77 -8.75
N LEU A 791 -32.86 40.09 -9.83
CA LEU A 791 -33.63 39.62 -11.02
C LEU A 791 -34.38 40.63 -11.94
N ILE A 792 -34.28 40.43 -13.28
CA ILE A 792 -35.40 40.08 -14.19
C ILE A 792 -34.99 39.94 -15.70
N SER A 793 -35.36 38.80 -16.32
CA SER A 793 -35.66 38.44 -17.74
C SER A 793 -34.84 38.85 -19.01
N THR A 794 -34.35 37.84 -19.75
CA THR A 794 -34.49 37.56 -21.24
C THR A 794 -33.86 38.50 -22.32
N PRO A 795 -33.66 38.06 -23.60
CA PRO A 795 -33.46 36.71 -24.19
C PRO A 795 -32.23 36.59 -25.17
N TYR A 796 -32.06 35.44 -25.84
CA TYR A 796 -31.02 35.14 -26.86
C TYR A 796 -31.01 36.04 -28.12
N PRO A 797 -29.83 36.18 -28.75
CA PRO A 797 -29.71 35.84 -30.18
C PRO A 797 -28.55 34.86 -30.51
N LYS A 798 -28.31 34.61 -31.81
CA LYS A 798 -27.46 33.54 -32.38
C LYS A 798 -25.97 33.95 -32.54
N ALA A 799 -25.12 32.95 -32.75
CA ALA A 799 -23.70 33.11 -33.11
C ALA A 799 -23.48 33.60 -34.56
N PRO A 800 -22.32 34.23 -34.85
CA PRO A 800 -21.70 34.26 -36.17
C PRO A 800 -20.60 33.18 -36.30
N ASP A 801 -20.47 32.61 -37.50
CA ASP A 801 -19.33 31.77 -37.91
C ASP A 801 -18.27 32.66 -38.59
N HIS A 802 -16.99 32.51 -38.25
CA HIS A 802 -15.89 33.12 -39.00
C HIS A 802 -14.56 32.39 -38.81
N ARG A 803 -14.11 31.70 -39.86
CA ARG A 803 -12.68 31.41 -40.08
C ARG A 803 -11.93 32.72 -40.33
N MET A 804 -10.80 32.93 -39.68
CA MET A 804 -9.63 33.52 -40.36
C MET A 804 -8.29 33.11 -39.75
N THR A 805 -7.28 33.03 -40.59
CA THR A 805 -5.92 32.55 -40.29
C THR A 805 -4.98 33.68 -39.87
N THR A 806 -4.16 33.46 -38.84
CA THR A 806 -2.75 33.95 -38.80
C THR A 806 -1.93 33.18 -37.77
N ALA A 807 -0.59 33.29 -37.82
CA ALA A 807 0.34 32.50 -37.03
C ALA A 807 0.48 32.95 -35.56
N TRP A 808 0.79 32.00 -34.68
CA TRP A 808 1.15 32.27 -33.28
C TRP A 808 2.61 32.75 -33.17
N PRO A 809 2.91 33.76 -32.33
CA PRO A 809 4.29 34.18 -32.06
C PRO A 809 5.01 33.24 -31.09
N PRO A 810 6.36 33.18 -31.11
CA PRO A 810 7.13 32.36 -30.18
C PRO A 810 7.15 32.96 -28.76
N TYR A 811 7.04 32.10 -27.75
CA TYR A 811 7.16 32.50 -26.34
C TYR A 811 8.59 32.98 -26.02
N PHE A 812 8.68 34.13 -25.36
CA PHE A 812 9.96 34.73 -24.97
C PHE A 812 10.41 34.26 -23.58
N SER A 813 11.72 34.11 -23.40
CA SER A 813 12.33 33.84 -22.10
C SER A 813 12.44 35.09 -21.23
N GLN A 814 12.35 34.94 -19.91
CA GLN A 814 12.83 35.93 -18.96
C GLN A 814 13.66 35.26 -17.85
N THR A 815 14.92 35.64 -17.76
CA THR A 815 15.86 35.25 -16.69
C THR A 815 16.02 36.40 -15.68
N PRO A 816 16.07 36.16 -14.37
CA PRO A 816 16.37 37.19 -13.39
C PRO A 816 17.75 37.85 -13.60
N LEU A 817 17.83 39.14 -13.29
CA LEU A 817 19.07 39.93 -13.40
C LEU A 817 20.00 39.69 -12.19
N VAL A 818 21.30 39.55 -12.47
CA VAL A 818 22.39 39.59 -11.47
C VAL A 818 23.39 40.67 -11.89
N PRO A 819 23.88 41.55 -10.98
CA PRO A 819 24.80 42.62 -11.35
C PRO A 819 26.14 42.12 -11.90
N SER A 820 26.66 42.79 -12.92
CA SER A 820 27.87 42.38 -13.65
C SER A 820 29.17 42.95 -13.06
N TYR A 821 30.23 42.14 -13.03
CA TYR A 821 31.61 42.62 -13.20
C TYR A 821 32.44 41.59 -13.99
N ARG A 822 33.15 42.03 -15.03
CA ARG A 822 34.11 41.22 -15.82
C ARG A 822 35.52 41.38 -15.26
N PRO A 823 36.42 40.39 -15.45
CA PRO A 823 37.47 40.58 -16.47
C PRO A 823 37.45 39.55 -17.62
N GLN A 824 38.45 39.61 -18.51
CA GLN A 824 38.49 38.91 -19.81
C GLN A 824 39.25 37.58 -19.81
N ARG A 825 39.02 36.76 -20.86
CA ARG A 825 39.90 35.65 -21.28
C ARG A 825 41.01 36.17 -22.21
N PRO A 826 42.17 35.48 -22.25
CA PRO A 826 42.91 35.21 -23.49
C PRO A 826 42.51 33.84 -24.09
N LEU A 827 42.73 33.66 -25.40
CA LEU A 827 42.63 32.35 -26.07
C LEU A 827 43.99 31.63 -26.03
N ILE A 828 43.97 30.31 -26.17
CA ILE A 828 45.12 29.51 -26.63
C ILE A 828 44.64 28.60 -27.76
N ASN A 829 45.31 28.67 -28.92
CA ASN A 829 45.03 27.79 -30.06
C ASN A 829 45.70 26.42 -29.88
N THR A 830 45.02 25.35 -30.26
CA THR A 830 45.57 24.00 -30.32
C THR A 830 46.05 23.68 -31.74
N THR A 831 47.36 23.66 -31.96
CA THR A 831 47.98 23.07 -33.16
C THR A 831 49.30 22.39 -32.79
N LEU A 832 49.36 21.07 -32.94
CA LEU A 832 50.61 20.30 -33.10
C LEU A 832 50.28 19.00 -33.83
N LEU A 833 51.20 18.55 -34.69
CA LEU A 833 50.99 17.45 -35.64
C LEU A 833 51.59 16.13 -35.14
N LYS A 834 51.17 15.00 -35.73
CA LYS A 834 51.81 13.68 -35.53
C LYS A 834 53.21 13.64 -36.17
N THR A 835 54.15 12.93 -35.55
CA THR A 835 54.85 11.71 -36.08
C THR A 835 55.89 11.19 -35.05
N GLN A 836 56.36 9.94 -35.21
CA GLN A 836 57.41 9.28 -34.40
C GLN A 836 57.04 9.07 -32.92
N GLU A 837 56.46 7.95 -32.47
CA GLU A 837 56.45 6.55 -32.97
C GLU A 837 57.72 5.72 -32.67
N GLU A 838 57.51 4.48 -32.19
CA GLU A 838 58.46 3.38 -31.94
C GLU A 838 59.73 3.58 -31.05
N LYS A 839 59.66 3.10 -29.79
CA LYS A 839 60.47 1.97 -29.25
C LYS A 839 60.56 1.97 -27.71
N LEU A 840 59.86 1.05 -27.03
CA LEU A 840 60.33 0.45 -25.76
C LEU A 840 59.58 -0.85 -25.37
N TRP A 841 59.68 -1.89 -26.20
CA TRP A 841 59.34 -3.26 -25.79
C TRP A 841 60.62 -4.00 -25.32
N LEU A 842 60.69 -4.46 -24.06
CA LEU A 842 61.34 -5.70 -23.56
C LEU A 842 61.72 -5.64 -22.06
N GLY A 843 61.53 -6.76 -21.34
CA GLY A 843 62.22 -7.11 -20.07
C GLY A 843 61.77 -6.39 -18.79
N GLU A 844 61.75 -6.99 -17.58
CA GLU A 844 62.17 -8.34 -17.14
C GLU A 844 61.30 -8.87 -15.97
N LYS A 845 61.56 -10.11 -15.53
CA LYS A 845 60.94 -10.76 -14.33
C LYS A 845 61.84 -10.62 -13.09
N LEU A 846 61.22 -10.71 -11.91
CA LEU A 846 61.79 -11.49 -10.79
C LEU A 846 60.69 -11.98 -9.83
N GLU A 847 61.02 -12.95 -8.96
CA GLU A 847 60.06 -13.82 -8.25
C GLU A 847 60.00 -13.64 -6.73
N SER A 848 58.91 -14.18 -6.16
CA SER A 848 58.74 -14.79 -4.82
C SER A 848 59.70 -14.47 -3.66
N ALA A 849 59.13 -13.83 -2.62
CA ALA A 849 59.32 -14.20 -1.21
C ALA A 849 58.16 -13.61 -0.38
N GLY A 850 57.93 -14.07 0.86
CA GLY A 850 56.93 -13.47 1.75
C GLY A 850 57.09 -13.90 3.21
N GLU A 851 56.64 -13.05 4.15
CA GLU A 851 56.60 -13.35 5.59
C GLU A 851 55.78 -12.31 6.39
N GLY A 852 55.44 -12.64 7.65
CA GLY A 852 55.38 -11.64 8.73
C GLY A 852 54.07 -10.88 9.01
N ASN A 853 53.23 -11.41 9.90
CA ASN A 853 52.30 -10.60 10.70
C ASN A 853 53.06 -9.78 11.75
N GLN A 854 52.82 -8.46 11.89
CA GLN A 854 53.05 -7.73 13.15
C GLN A 854 51.99 -6.65 13.43
N VAL A 855 51.54 -6.62 14.68
CA VAL A 855 50.59 -5.62 15.23
C VAL A 855 51.36 -4.62 16.07
N PHE A 856 51.23 -3.32 15.79
CA PHE A 856 51.73 -2.25 16.67
C PHE A 856 50.62 -1.36 17.23
N LYS A 857 50.65 -1.19 18.56
CA LYS A 857 49.66 -0.41 19.34
C LYS A 857 49.97 1.09 19.30
N ARG A 858 48.93 1.93 19.30
CA ARG A 858 49.06 3.38 19.55
C ARG A 858 49.25 3.68 21.05
N PRO A 859 50.07 4.67 21.42
CA PRO A 859 49.91 5.42 22.67
C PRO A 859 48.70 6.39 22.60
N ARG A 860 48.21 6.85 23.76
CA ARG A 860 47.30 7.99 23.89
C ARG A 860 48.01 9.13 24.63
N GLY A 861 47.70 10.37 24.27
CA GLY A 861 48.06 11.58 25.03
C GLY A 861 46.87 12.53 25.11
N ARG A 862 46.72 13.26 26.23
CA ARG A 862 45.72 14.32 26.43
C ARG A 862 46.42 15.69 26.43
N GLY A 863 45.76 16.72 25.90
CA GLY A 863 46.15 18.12 26.02
C GLY A 863 44.92 19.02 25.87
N ARG A 864 44.86 20.14 26.60
CA ARG A 864 43.74 21.09 26.55
C ARG A 864 44.08 22.31 25.66
N GLY A 865 43.13 22.66 24.79
CA GLY A 865 42.77 23.99 24.31
C GLY A 865 43.83 25.07 24.06
N GLN A 866 43.91 25.52 22.80
CA GLN A 866 43.84 26.95 22.45
C GLN A 866 43.30 27.09 21.01
N GLY A 867 42.64 28.21 20.72
CA GLY A 867 41.99 28.45 19.42
C GLY A 867 42.96 28.97 18.35
N TYR A 868 42.72 28.61 17.09
CA TYR A 868 43.51 29.10 15.94
C TYR A 868 42.62 29.78 14.89
N LYS A 869 42.96 31.03 14.55
CA LYS A 869 42.45 31.69 13.33
C LYS A 869 43.19 31.15 12.10
N LYS A 870 42.56 31.29 10.92
CA LYS A 870 43.05 30.78 9.62
C LYS A 870 44.48 31.22 9.30
N ALA A 871 45.29 30.26 8.82
CA ALA A 871 46.35 30.50 7.85
C ALA A 871 46.03 29.69 6.58
N ARG A 872 46.30 30.24 5.38
CA ARG A 872 46.15 29.53 4.11
C ARG A 872 47.41 28.71 3.83
N GLY A 873 47.29 27.41 3.62
CA GLY A 873 48.38 26.52 3.22
C GLY A 873 47.90 25.43 2.27
N GLY A 874 48.56 25.27 1.12
CA GLY A 874 48.20 24.26 0.13
C GLY A 874 48.65 22.86 0.55
N TRP A 875 47.73 21.89 0.55
CA TRP A 875 48.05 20.51 0.87
C TRP A 875 48.78 19.83 -0.29
N ARG A 876 50.01 19.34 -0.06
CA ARG A 876 50.62 18.35 -0.97
C ARG A 876 49.83 17.04 -0.84
N LEU A 877 49.15 16.65 -1.93
CA LEU A 877 48.44 15.38 -2.03
C LEU A 877 49.41 14.21 -1.74
N ARG A 878 48.95 13.24 -0.95
CA ARG A 878 49.75 12.08 -0.57
C ARG A 878 49.39 10.88 -1.45
N VAL A 879 50.37 10.00 -1.69
CA VAL A 879 50.09 8.74 -2.37
C VAL A 879 49.09 7.93 -1.54
N GLY A 880 48.00 7.49 -2.16
CA GLY A 880 46.87 6.83 -1.50
C GLY A 880 45.77 7.75 -0.99
N SER A 881 45.86 9.08 -1.19
CA SER A 881 44.72 9.99 -1.06
C SER A 881 43.65 9.64 -2.09
N VAL A 882 42.38 9.67 -1.70
CA VAL A 882 41.22 9.45 -2.58
C VAL A 882 40.43 10.74 -2.78
N ARG A 883 39.66 10.81 -3.88
CA ARG A 883 38.62 11.82 -4.13
C ARG A 883 37.40 11.16 -4.76
N LEU A 884 36.25 11.83 -4.66
CA LEU A 884 35.08 11.53 -5.48
C LEU A 884 35.04 12.52 -6.64
N VAL A 885 34.73 12.03 -7.84
CA VAL A 885 34.44 12.87 -9.00
C VAL A 885 32.97 12.67 -9.37
N SER A 886 32.23 13.76 -9.46
CA SER A 886 30.79 13.79 -9.70
C SER A 886 30.46 14.88 -10.71
N ALA A 887 29.62 14.56 -11.70
CA ALA A 887 29.13 15.54 -12.67
C ALA A 887 28.28 16.65 -12.01
N GLU A 888 27.64 16.33 -10.88
CA GLU A 888 26.85 17.27 -10.07
C GLU A 888 27.69 18.03 -9.03
N GLY A 889 29.01 17.75 -8.94
CA GLY A 889 29.92 18.39 -7.98
C GLY A 889 29.71 17.98 -6.51
N LEU A 890 28.88 16.98 -6.24
CA LEU A 890 28.53 16.54 -4.89
C LEU A 890 29.74 15.96 -4.12
N PRO A 891 29.95 16.32 -2.83
CA PRO A 891 31.14 15.92 -2.07
C PRO A 891 31.02 14.53 -1.42
N ASP A 892 29.81 13.98 -1.30
CA ASP A 892 29.49 12.72 -0.61
C ASP A 892 29.39 11.52 -1.56
N ARG A 893 29.28 11.76 -2.88
CA ARG A 893 29.07 10.71 -3.89
C ARG A 893 29.77 11.01 -5.21
N GLY A 894 30.33 9.97 -5.82
CA GLY A 894 30.96 10.06 -7.15
C GLY A 894 31.80 8.83 -7.49
N ARG A 895 32.40 8.82 -8.68
CA ARG A 895 33.47 7.87 -9.05
C ARG A 895 34.66 8.02 -8.10
N VAL A 896 35.22 6.89 -7.66
CA VAL A 896 36.42 6.85 -6.82
C VAL A 896 37.66 7.04 -7.68
N GLU A 897 38.44 8.07 -7.37
CA GLU A 897 39.78 8.25 -7.91
C GLU A 897 40.80 8.29 -6.77
N ILE A 898 41.98 7.71 -7.02
CA ILE A 898 43.09 7.62 -6.07
C ILE A 898 44.36 8.26 -6.64
N PHE A 899 45.09 8.98 -5.80
CA PHE A 899 46.31 9.69 -6.16
C PHE A 899 47.54 8.79 -6.00
N ILE A 900 48.22 8.46 -7.09
CA ILE A 900 49.43 7.62 -7.09
C ILE A 900 50.46 8.18 -8.07
N ARG A 901 51.75 8.16 -7.68
CA ARG A 901 52.89 8.60 -8.53
C ARG A 901 52.75 10.02 -9.12
N GLY A 902 51.99 10.90 -8.46
CA GLY A 902 51.78 12.30 -8.89
C GLY A 902 50.56 12.53 -9.79
N GLN A 903 49.79 11.49 -10.10
CA GLN A 903 48.60 11.55 -10.95
C GLN A 903 47.36 11.02 -10.20
N TRP A 904 46.17 11.41 -10.65
CA TRP A 904 44.92 10.75 -10.28
C TRP A 904 44.61 9.64 -11.28
N GLY A 905 44.03 8.56 -10.79
CA GLY A 905 43.54 7.45 -11.61
C GLY A 905 42.38 6.74 -10.90
N THR A 906 41.58 6.00 -11.64
CA THR A 906 40.34 5.39 -11.14
C THR A 906 40.61 4.06 -10.46
N VAL A 907 39.56 3.45 -9.93
CA VAL A 907 39.58 2.13 -9.29
C VAL A 907 38.49 1.30 -9.92
N CYS A 908 38.81 0.07 -10.37
CA CYS A 908 37.81 -0.85 -10.89
C CYS A 908 36.87 -1.32 -9.79
N ASP A 909 35.64 -1.64 -10.16
CA ASP A 909 34.65 -2.23 -9.28
C ASP A 909 34.90 -3.70 -8.96
N ASP A 910 35.83 -4.38 -9.63
CA ASP A 910 36.01 -5.82 -9.48
C ASP A 910 36.54 -6.18 -8.08
N LEU A 911 35.88 -7.17 -7.46
CA LEU A 911 35.90 -7.48 -6.03
C LEU A 911 35.66 -6.32 -5.04
N PHE A 912 35.41 -5.08 -5.51
CA PHE A 912 35.13 -3.93 -4.67
C PHE A 912 33.78 -4.11 -3.94
N THR A 913 33.80 -4.06 -2.60
CA THR A 913 32.61 -4.25 -1.75
C THR A 913 32.32 -3.02 -0.89
N ILE A 914 31.17 -3.02 -0.20
CA ILE A 914 30.79 -1.96 0.75
C ILE A 914 31.88 -1.65 1.78
N LYS A 915 32.68 -2.65 2.19
CA LYS A 915 33.83 -2.49 3.08
C LYS A 915 34.94 -1.63 2.47
N SER A 916 35.27 -1.87 1.20
CA SER A 916 36.19 -1.05 0.41
C SER A 916 35.64 0.38 0.25
N GLY A 917 34.32 0.52 0.10
CA GLY A 917 33.63 1.81 0.15
C GLY A 917 33.81 2.53 1.49
N SER A 918 33.61 1.85 2.62
CA SER A 918 33.78 2.44 3.96
C SER A 918 35.20 2.92 4.23
N VAL A 919 36.22 2.32 3.61
CA VAL A 919 37.59 2.83 3.63
C VAL A 919 37.68 4.17 2.88
N VAL A 920 37.17 4.26 1.64
CA VAL A 920 37.13 5.50 0.86
C VAL A 920 36.40 6.63 1.60
N CYS A 921 35.19 6.35 2.09
CA CYS A 921 34.37 7.36 2.77
C CYS A 921 35.02 7.88 4.06
N ARG A 922 35.66 6.99 4.85
CA ARG A 922 36.47 7.40 6.02
C ARG A 922 37.73 8.18 5.65
N GLN A 923 38.36 7.90 4.51
CA GLN A 923 39.49 8.72 4.03
C GLN A 923 39.05 10.15 3.66
N LEU A 924 37.79 10.33 3.26
CA LEU A 924 37.18 11.62 2.91
C LEU A 924 36.59 12.36 4.13
N GLY A 925 36.42 11.67 5.26
CA GLY A 925 35.93 12.25 6.53
C GLY A 925 34.51 11.85 6.94
N PHE A 926 33.82 11.03 6.13
CA PHE A 926 32.50 10.46 6.44
C PHE A 926 32.62 9.25 7.39
N SER A 927 31.49 8.80 7.95
CA SER A 927 31.49 7.68 8.91
C SER A 927 31.65 6.31 8.22
N THR A 928 30.99 6.11 7.08
CA THR A 928 30.99 4.86 6.29
C THR A 928 30.59 5.14 4.83
N ALA A 929 30.67 4.12 3.97
CA ALA A 929 29.87 4.09 2.75
C ALA A 929 28.44 3.66 3.08
N LEU A 930 27.48 4.37 2.50
CA LEU A 930 26.08 3.97 2.41
C LEU A 930 25.88 3.01 1.22
N ALA A 931 26.63 3.21 0.13
CA ALA A 931 26.59 2.33 -1.04
C ALA A 931 27.91 2.31 -1.82
N VAL A 932 28.11 1.22 -2.57
CA VAL A 932 29.11 1.10 -3.64
C VAL A 932 28.36 0.97 -4.96
N MET A 933 28.73 1.79 -5.93
CA MET A 933 28.15 1.81 -7.27
C MET A 933 29.12 1.15 -8.24
N LYS A 934 28.64 0.11 -8.91
CA LYS A 934 29.37 -0.69 -9.90
C LYS A 934 29.15 -0.15 -11.32
N ARG A 935 29.97 -0.59 -12.26
CA ARG A 935 29.85 -0.38 -13.72
C ARG A 935 29.61 1.08 -14.10
N ALA A 936 30.51 1.97 -13.66
CA ALA A 936 30.52 3.39 -13.97
C ALA A 936 29.22 4.16 -13.65
N VAL A 937 28.35 3.65 -12.76
CA VAL A 937 27.04 4.27 -12.43
C VAL A 937 27.15 5.69 -11.84
N LEU A 938 28.32 6.08 -11.31
CA LEU A 938 28.61 7.47 -10.90
C LEU A 938 29.57 8.21 -11.86
N GLY A 939 29.56 7.80 -13.13
CA GLY A 939 30.35 8.34 -14.24
C GLY A 939 31.66 7.58 -14.48
N GLU A 940 31.90 7.16 -15.71
CA GLU A 940 33.21 6.69 -16.20
C GLU A 940 34.22 7.84 -16.34
N ALA A 941 35.51 7.53 -16.29
CA ALA A 941 36.55 8.47 -16.70
C ALA A 941 36.80 8.42 -18.22
N ASP A 942 37.41 9.48 -18.73
CA ASP A 942 37.92 9.58 -20.11
C ASP A 942 39.14 8.68 -20.31
N ASP A 943 39.32 8.11 -21.52
CA ASP A 943 40.41 7.17 -21.88
C ASP A 943 41.84 7.71 -21.65
N SER A 944 42.02 9.02 -21.43
CA SER A 944 43.30 9.62 -21.02
C SER A 944 43.65 9.45 -19.53
N VAL A 945 42.66 9.08 -18.70
CA VAL A 945 42.84 8.69 -17.29
C VAL A 945 43.35 7.24 -17.25
N ARG A 946 43.86 6.79 -16.09
CA ARG A 946 44.33 5.41 -15.91
C ARG A 946 43.59 4.74 -14.77
N ILE A 947 43.15 3.50 -14.98
CA ILE A 947 42.71 2.63 -13.90
C ILE A 947 43.95 2.22 -13.09
N PHE A 948 43.97 2.55 -11.80
CA PHE A 948 45.14 2.34 -10.93
C PHE A 948 45.01 1.13 -10.02
N LEU A 949 43.81 0.81 -9.52
CA LEU A 949 43.59 -0.36 -8.66
C LEU A 949 42.50 -1.26 -9.22
N ASP A 950 42.65 -2.56 -8.96
CA ASP A 950 41.77 -3.66 -9.38
C ASP A 950 41.82 -4.77 -8.29
N ASP A 951 40.87 -5.71 -8.29
CA ASP A 951 40.69 -6.76 -7.27
C ASP A 951 40.56 -6.23 -5.81
N VAL A 952 39.91 -5.08 -5.56
CA VAL A 952 40.11 -4.31 -4.29
C VAL A 952 39.25 -4.81 -3.11
N GLU A 953 39.74 -5.86 -2.45
CA GLU A 953 39.20 -6.46 -1.23
C GLU A 953 39.72 -5.79 0.06
N CYS A 954 38.90 -4.95 0.69
CA CYS A 954 39.16 -4.42 2.04
C CYS A 954 38.34 -5.17 3.11
N GLU A 955 38.87 -5.30 4.33
CA GLU A 955 38.12 -5.73 5.50
C GLU A 955 37.17 -4.65 6.04
N GLY A 956 37.48 -3.37 5.77
CA GLY A 956 36.75 -2.18 6.22
C GLY A 956 37.46 -1.46 7.38
N GLY A 957 38.59 -1.97 7.86
CA GLY A 957 39.39 -1.38 8.95
C GLY A 957 40.47 -0.41 8.48
N GLU A 958 40.87 -0.48 7.22
CA GLU A 958 42.04 0.14 6.60
C GLU A 958 42.01 1.67 6.57
N ARG A 959 43.18 2.29 6.45
CA ARG A 959 43.35 3.75 6.36
C ARG A 959 43.51 4.25 4.93
N SER A 960 43.75 3.34 3.99
CA SER A 960 43.80 3.63 2.55
C SER A 960 43.46 2.38 1.74
N LEU A 961 42.84 2.54 0.57
CA LEU A 961 42.72 1.47 -0.42
C LEU A 961 44.08 0.86 -0.82
N LEU A 962 45.20 1.55 -0.58
CA LEU A 962 46.54 1.00 -0.79
C LEU A 962 46.95 -0.07 0.23
N GLU A 963 46.33 -0.10 1.41
CA GLU A 963 46.56 -1.07 2.50
C GLU A 963 45.70 -2.34 2.34
N CYS A 964 44.63 -2.31 1.54
CA CYS A 964 43.75 -3.46 1.28
C CYS A 964 44.43 -4.51 0.38
N LYS A 965 43.86 -5.73 0.33
CA LYS A 965 44.22 -6.75 -0.67
C LYS A 965 43.72 -6.27 -2.04
N ARG A 966 44.58 -6.40 -3.07
CA ARG A 966 44.33 -5.91 -4.45
C ARG A 966 45.40 -6.37 -5.43
N SER A 967 45.14 -6.19 -6.72
CA SER A 967 46.13 -6.35 -7.78
C SER A 967 47.25 -5.28 -7.73
N ARG A 968 48.33 -5.53 -8.47
CA ARG A 968 49.47 -4.59 -8.59
C ARG A 968 48.99 -3.29 -9.24
N VAL A 969 49.47 -2.13 -8.76
CA VAL A 969 49.03 -0.82 -9.24
C VAL A 969 49.25 -0.68 -10.75
N GLY A 970 48.20 -0.33 -11.49
CA GLY A 970 48.23 -0.22 -12.95
C GLY A 970 48.25 -1.56 -13.69
N LYS A 971 47.97 -2.68 -13.01
CA LYS A 971 47.60 -3.96 -13.65
C LYS A 971 46.12 -4.22 -13.35
N HIS A 972 45.31 -4.15 -14.39
CA HIS A 972 43.88 -4.41 -14.38
C HIS A 972 43.49 -5.20 -15.63
N ASN A 973 42.29 -5.79 -15.65
CA ASN A 973 41.62 -6.21 -16.90
C ASN A 973 40.36 -5.38 -17.23
N CYS A 974 39.98 -4.47 -16.34
CA CYS A 974 38.81 -3.61 -16.50
C CYS A 974 38.97 -2.51 -17.56
N SER A 975 37.83 -1.99 -17.99
CA SER A 975 37.61 -0.78 -18.78
C SER A 975 37.04 0.36 -17.91
N HIS A 976 36.97 1.60 -18.42
CA HIS A 976 36.38 2.71 -17.66
C HIS A 976 34.87 2.56 -17.42
N ALA A 977 34.17 1.74 -18.21
CA ALA A 977 32.79 1.32 -17.95
C ALA A 977 32.65 0.39 -16.71
N GLU A 978 33.76 0.02 -16.07
CA GLU A 978 33.84 -0.74 -14.82
C GLU A 978 34.47 0.09 -13.67
N ASP A 979 34.63 1.41 -13.86
CA ASP A 979 35.02 2.34 -12.80
C ASP A 979 34.03 2.30 -11.62
N VAL A 980 34.56 2.19 -10.40
CA VAL A 980 33.73 2.15 -9.17
C VAL A 980 33.37 3.54 -8.68
N GLY A 981 32.14 3.68 -8.19
CA GLY A 981 31.68 4.84 -7.42
C GLY A 981 31.32 4.46 -5.98
N VAL A 982 31.23 5.46 -5.11
CA VAL A 982 30.70 5.28 -3.74
C VAL A 982 29.75 6.41 -3.37
N ILE A 983 28.89 6.14 -2.38
CA ILE A 983 28.05 7.11 -1.69
C ILE A 983 28.39 7.01 -0.20
N CYS A 984 28.70 8.13 0.43
CA CYS A 984 29.20 8.23 1.80
C CYS A 984 28.18 8.85 2.76
N GLY A 985 28.34 8.58 4.06
CA GLY A 985 27.57 9.16 5.17
C GLY A 985 28.36 9.11 6.47
#